data_AF-A0A8D3DG42-F1
#
_entry.id   AF-A0A8D3DG42-F1
#
_cell.length_a   1.000
_cell.length_b   1.000
_cell.length_c   1.000
_cell.angle_alpha   90.00
_cell.angle_beta   90.00
_cell.angle_gamma   90.00
#
_symmetry.space_group_name_H-M   'P 1'
#
loop_
_entity.id
_entity.type
_entity.pdbx_description
1 polymer ?
#
loop_
_entity_poly.entity_id
_entity_poly.type
_entity_poly.pdbx_seq_one_letter_code
_entity_poly.pdbx_strand_id
1 'polypeptide(L)'
;IAMTTRLLWRALGLSALLCTISHFSRADNQPGPSAPEQGVTFSHVYKIDIPGSLQTDTTTNGENDIIFRHNIKLQTPKCDCEESESFKSLMYRVNGLEEEVNYLKTQCTQGCCGKGGAAGVDTSCSDHGTYQHDACSCLCDPGWEGPDCSVSSCPDDCNDNGRCVDGKCVCHQGYRGDDCSQLTCPGDCNDKGHCVDGKCVCFPNFAGEDCSVAKCPNDCIGNGRCVDGRCICDEGFYGDDCSLVFGPQGLRLVQVTDVSLLVEWESARGAEYYILTYHPKDDKSAPDQVRIPNTENSYLITGLTPGVTYIVQVYAVIKEIQSEADKIEATTDVSAIDGIQVLGQTEVSIQVDWKNPPAEVDHFRLTHTDPEGQEEELNVQSSQEARTKHTIVGLHPGTEYLISVQAIKGTTEGKQSSVTGATDIDAPTNLDTTKVTEDTATVSWDRVKAEIEGYMLSYTSAAGSSPEIPVGRDSTSYRLIGLRPGVLHTVYIWAFNGDKVSRKSSTEAETGVKHKLFFRVSWDPVQAEIDGYTLTYSSSEGSSEEIPIAPDSTSYSLTGLRPAVLYTVYIWAFKGEKASMKISTKVETDIDAPKDLKATDVTVESASLTWIPPLADIEGYILTYRDEDGNMETVEKQPGAGVSSFAVSSLEMGKTYIVTIIAYRGNKRSKVVETIFKTVGLSYPFPMDCVQIMKNGNKKSGIYTAYIYNDRSKPIEVYCDMDTDGGGWLVLQRRTTGRLDFMKRWRQYIAGFGNMTDEFWIGLDKIYELTNTPTQYELRFDLGVGSERAYAVYDNFKIAPVKQKFKLTIGTYRGTAGDAMTYHQGRPWTTVDSDNDIALGNCALTHRGAWWYKNCHLANLNGKWGDTRHSLGVNWEPWKGHLMSLDFTEMKIRPVGALSSRKRRSPLPREKSRNTNLQKK
;
A
#
# COMPACT_ATOMS: atom_id res chain seq x y z
N ILE A 1 15.52 -60.55 6.09
CA ILE A 1 14.70 -61.78 6.01
C ILE A 1 13.90 -61.71 4.70
N ALA A 2 13.58 -62.83 4.07
CA ALA A 2 13.48 -62.92 2.60
C ALA A 2 12.06 -62.72 2.00
N MET A 3 12.09 -62.45 0.68
CA MET A 3 11.13 -62.83 -0.37
C MET A 3 9.77 -62.10 -0.53
N THR A 4 9.66 -61.40 -1.68
CA THR A 4 8.55 -61.42 -2.69
C THR A 4 7.10 -61.03 -2.27
N THR A 5 6.28 -60.27 -3.04
CA THR A 5 6.32 -59.96 -4.49
C THR A 5 5.46 -58.74 -4.89
N ARG A 6 5.89 -58.02 -5.94
CA ARG A 6 5.14 -57.21 -6.96
C ARG A 6 4.64 -55.77 -6.64
N LEU A 7 4.76 -54.93 -7.67
CA LEU A 7 4.70 -53.45 -7.76
C LEU A 7 3.25 -52.90 -7.92
N LEU A 8 2.85 -51.70 -7.45
CA LEU A 8 3.16 -50.30 -7.88
C LEU A 8 2.77 -49.99 -9.36
N TRP A 9 1.67 -49.25 -9.64
CA TRP A 9 1.57 -47.77 -9.85
C TRP A 9 2.23 -47.26 -11.16
N ARG A 10 1.70 -46.32 -11.97
CA ARG A 10 0.56 -45.36 -11.89
C ARG A 10 0.30 -44.72 -13.29
N ALA A 11 -0.93 -44.24 -13.59
CA ALA A 11 -1.28 -43.13 -14.53
C ALA A 11 -0.85 -43.20 -16.03
N LEU A 12 -1.35 -42.45 -17.04
CA LEU A 12 -2.58 -41.69 -17.34
C LEU A 12 -2.57 -41.38 -18.87
N GLY A 13 -3.73 -41.19 -19.52
CA GLY A 13 -3.83 -40.47 -20.81
C GLY A 13 -4.10 -41.30 -22.08
N LEU A 14 -4.97 -40.78 -22.95
CA LEU A 14 -5.46 -41.39 -24.20
C LEU A 14 -4.37 -41.56 -25.28
N SER A 15 -4.53 -42.57 -26.14
CA SER A 15 -4.60 -42.38 -27.61
C SER A 15 -5.03 -43.67 -28.32
N ALA A 16 -5.78 -43.53 -29.42
CA ALA A 16 -5.94 -44.58 -30.42
C ALA A 16 -4.66 -44.66 -31.28
N LEU A 17 -4.29 -45.86 -31.76
CA LEU A 17 -3.37 -46.00 -32.87
C LEU A 17 -3.57 -47.34 -33.60
N LEU A 18 -3.61 -47.30 -34.93
CA LEU A 18 -3.26 -48.44 -35.78
C LEU A 18 -1.76 -48.74 -35.60
N CYS A 19 -1.38 -50.01 -35.62
CA CYS A 19 -0.01 -50.43 -35.36
C CYS A 19 0.72 -50.84 -36.65
N THR A 20 1.88 -50.23 -36.90
CA THR A 20 2.97 -50.84 -37.68
C THR A 20 4.31 -50.61 -36.96
N ILE A 21 5.16 -51.64 -37.01
CA ILE A 21 6.53 -51.74 -36.49
C ILE A 21 7.44 -51.69 -37.74
N SER A 22 8.54 -50.93 -37.93
CA SER A 22 9.83 -50.75 -37.22
C SER A 22 10.67 -49.70 -38.00
N HIS A 23 11.87 -49.17 -37.63
CA HIS A 23 12.72 -49.18 -36.43
C HIS A 23 13.76 -48.01 -36.48
N PHE A 24 14.46 -47.79 -35.35
CA PHE A 24 15.83 -47.25 -35.17
C PHE A 24 16.38 -46.05 -36.01
N SER A 25 16.57 -44.94 -35.29
CA SER A 25 17.87 -44.24 -35.09
C SER A 25 18.61 -43.47 -36.21
N ARG A 26 18.39 -42.14 -36.22
CA ARG A 26 19.39 -41.06 -35.99
C ARG A 26 20.64 -40.94 -36.89
N ALA A 27 20.71 -39.88 -37.70
CA ALA A 27 21.78 -38.84 -37.72
C ALA A 27 21.57 -37.77 -38.82
N ASP A 28 22.30 -36.64 -38.73
CA ASP A 28 22.19 -35.42 -39.57
C ASP A 28 22.51 -35.58 -41.07
N ASN A 29 21.86 -34.77 -41.92
CA ASN A 29 22.49 -33.67 -42.72
C ASN A 29 21.60 -33.16 -43.89
N GLN A 30 21.74 -31.86 -44.24
CA GLN A 30 21.50 -31.29 -45.59
C GLN A 30 22.82 -31.37 -46.40
N PRO A 31 22.85 -31.34 -47.76
CA PRO A 31 22.00 -30.56 -48.69
C PRO A 31 21.50 -31.31 -49.98
N GLY A 32 20.83 -30.59 -50.91
CA GLY A 32 20.27 -31.12 -52.18
C GLY A 32 21.25 -31.12 -53.40
N PRO A 33 20.81 -31.07 -54.69
CA PRO A 33 19.44 -30.95 -55.22
C PRO A 33 19.04 -31.88 -56.43
N SER A 34 17.73 -31.88 -56.76
CA SER A 34 17.08 -32.07 -58.09
C SER A 34 17.40 -33.24 -59.06
N ALA A 35 16.40 -34.12 -59.30
CA ALA A 35 15.94 -34.60 -60.63
C ALA A 35 14.56 -35.31 -60.52
N PRO A 36 13.72 -35.40 -61.58
CA PRO A 36 12.33 -35.89 -61.48
C PRO A 36 11.99 -37.18 -62.26
N GLU A 37 11.12 -38.02 -61.71
CA GLU A 37 10.47 -39.18 -62.36
C GLU A 37 9.09 -39.45 -61.71
N GLN A 38 8.10 -40.11 -62.31
CA GLN A 38 7.71 -40.38 -63.71
C GLN A 38 6.20 -40.71 -63.67
N GLY A 39 5.44 -40.41 -64.73
CA GLY A 39 4.01 -40.76 -64.82
C GLY A 39 3.69 -41.42 -66.16
N VAL A 40 3.09 -42.61 -66.14
CA VAL A 40 2.75 -43.37 -67.36
C VAL A 40 1.43 -42.88 -67.95
N THR A 41 1.41 -42.69 -69.27
CA THR A 41 0.21 -42.30 -70.03
C THR A 41 -0.06 -43.37 -71.08
N PHE A 42 -1.30 -43.89 -71.13
CA PHE A 42 -1.74 -44.76 -72.23
C PHE A 42 -2.51 -43.94 -73.28
N SER A 43 -2.19 -44.19 -74.55
CA SER A 43 -2.85 -43.55 -75.70
C SER A 43 -3.08 -44.61 -76.78
N HIS A 44 -4.30 -44.73 -77.27
CA HIS A 44 -4.64 -45.59 -78.41
C HIS A 44 -5.05 -44.72 -79.60
N VAL A 45 -4.65 -45.10 -80.80
CA VAL A 45 -4.79 -44.30 -82.03
C VAL A 45 -5.48 -45.15 -83.08
N TYR A 46 -6.64 -44.71 -83.57
CA TYR A 46 -7.24 -45.25 -84.78
C TYR A 46 -6.67 -44.52 -86.01
N LYS A 47 -6.34 -45.27 -87.06
CA LYS A 47 -5.85 -44.74 -88.33
C LYS A 47 -6.72 -45.29 -89.46
N ILE A 48 -7.28 -44.40 -90.27
CA ILE A 48 -8.08 -44.74 -91.46
C ILE A 48 -7.39 -44.08 -92.66
N ASP A 49 -6.71 -44.89 -93.47
CA ASP A 49 -6.14 -44.45 -94.75
C ASP A 49 -7.11 -44.81 -95.89
N ILE A 50 -7.53 -43.85 -96.72
CA ILE A 50 -8.22 -44.10 -98.00
C ILE A 50 -7.54 -43.28 -99.12
N PRO A 51 -7.25 -43.83 -100.31
CA PRO A 51 -6.48 -43.13 -101.37
C PRO A 51 -7.36 -42.23 -102.26
N GLY A 52 -6.80 -41.13 -102.78
CA GLY A 52 -7.54 -40.10 -103.51
C GLY A 52 -7.28 -39.97 -105.03
N SER A 53 -8.11 -39.16 -105.69
CA SER A 53 -8.05 -38.69 -107.10
C SER A 53 -9.25 -37.74 -107.32
N LEU A 54 -9.20 -36.54 -107.94
CA LEU A 54 -8.14 -35.80 -108.64
C LEU A 54 -8.45 -34.27 -108.63
N GLN A 55 -7.42 -33.42 -108.43
CA GLN A 55 -7.18 -32.04 -108.94
C GLN A 55 -8.32 -30.98 -109.08
N THR A 56 -8.10 -29.69 -108.82
CA THR A 56 -6.87 -28.92 -108.48
C THR A 56 -6.98 -28.36 -107.02
N ASP A 57 -6.21 -27.41 -106.47
CA ASP A 57 -5.17 -26.49 -106.98
C ASP A 57 -4.11 -26.11 -105.92
N THR A 58 -3.23 -25.18 -106.26
CA THR A 58 -2.07 -24.73 -105.49
C THR A 58 -2.39 -23.66 -104.43
N THR A 59 -2.12 -23.94 -103.15
CA THR A 59 -0.98 -23.38 -102.37
C THR A 59 -1.08 -23.62 -100.85
N THR A 60 0.04 -24.02 -100.24
CA THR A 60 0.40 -23.90 -98.79
C THR A 60 -0.57 -24.31 -97.67
N ASN A 61 -0.16 -25.36 -96.93
CA ASN A 61 -0.50 -25.71 -95.53
C ASN A 61 -1.96 -26.04 -95.17
N GLY A 62 -2.21 -27.28 -94.76
CA GLY A 62 -3.41 -27.65 -93.99
C GLY A 62 -3.82 -29.13 -94.08
N GLU A 63 -3.15 -30.03 -93.35
CA GLU A 63 -3.75 -31.33 -93.00
C GLU A 63 -4.61 -31.14 -91.74
N ASN A 64 -5.91 -31.43 -91.85
CA ASN A 64 -6.89 -31.25 -90.78
C ASN A 64 -7.09 -32.55 -89.98
N ASP A 65 -6.20 -32.83 -89.03
CA ASP A 65 -6.38 -33.92 -88.08
C ASP A 65 -7.37 -33.53 -86.97
N ILE A 66 -8.52 -34.22 -86.89
CA ILE A 66 -9.47 -34.08 -85.77
C ILE A 66 -9.13 -35.10 -84.69
N ILE A 67 -8.50 -34.63 -83.62
CA ILE A 67 -8.06 -35.46 -82.48
C ILE A 67 -9.01 -35.27 -81.29
N PHE A 68 -9.77 -36.32 -80.93
CA PHE A 68 -10.50 -36.36 -79.66
C PHE A 68 -9.65 -37.02 -78.56
N ARG A 69 -9.37 -36.28 -77.48
CA ARG A 69 -8.67 -36.80 -76.28
C ARG A 69 -9.61 -36.83 -75.08
N HIS A 70 -9.79 -38.01 -74.48
CA HIS A 70 -10.34 -38.15 -73.14
C HIS A 70 -9.21 -38.37 -72.12
N ASN A 71 -9.05 -37.43 -71.18
CA ASN A 71 -8.03 -37.50 -70.14
C ASN A 71 -8.65 -37.98 -68.82
N ILE A 72 -8.61 -39.29 -68.55
CA ILE A 72 -9.03 -39.85 -67.26
C ILE A 72 -7.79 -40.01 -66.37
N LYS A 73 -7.76 -39.28 -65.24
CA LYS A 73 -6.71 -39.44 -64.21
C LYS A 73 -7.22 -40.35 -63.11
N LEU A 74 -6.64 -41.55 -62.98
CA LEU A 74 -6.88 -42.45 -61.85
C LEU A 74 -5.66 -42.44 -60.92
N GLN A 75 -5.89 -42.29 -59.62
CA GLN A 75 -4.88 -42.52 -58.59
C GLN A 75 -5.00 -43.97 -58.11
N THR A 76 -3.89 -44.71 -58.09
CA THR A 76 -3.82 -46.08 -57.56
C THR A 76 -2.85 -46.18 -56.40
N PRO A 77 -3.26 -46.70 -55.24
CA PRO A 77 -2.35 -47.13 -54.18
C PRO A 77 -2.18 -48.66 -54.20
N LYS A 78 -0.93 -49.10 -54.44
CA LYS A 78 -0.35 -50.44 -54.16
C LYS A 78 -1.00 -51.67 -54.86
N CYS A 79 -0.11 -52.56 -55.31
CA CYS A 79 -0.36 -53.80 -56.05
C CYS A 79 -1.21 -54.83 -55.26
N ASP A 80 -1.77 -55.91 -55.84
CA ASP A 80 -1.48 -56.61 -57.11
C ASP A 80 -2.73 -56.87 -57.98
N CYS A 81 -2.56 -56.84 -59.31
CA CYS A 81 -3.66 -56.94 -60.28
C CYS A 81 -3.73 -58.29 -61.05
N GLU A 82 -3.08 -59.36 -60.60
CA GLU A 82 -2.99 -60.62 -61.37
C GLU A 82 -4.06 -61.69 -61.04
N GLU A 83 -4.83 -61.52 -59.96
CA GLU A 83 -5.86 -62.49 -59.51
C GLU A 83 -7.31 -61.97 -59.57
N SER A 84 -7.60 -60.99 -60.42
CA SER A 84 -8.99 -60.59 -60.70
C SER A 84 -9.58 -61.35 -61.90
N GLU A 85 -10.49 -62.29 -61.65
CA GLU A 85 -11.25 -63.01 -62.68
C GLU A 85 -12.03 -62.07 -63.61
N SER A 86 -12.50 -60.92 -63.12
CA SER A 86 -13.25 -59.94 -63.93
C SER A 86 -12.38 -59.28 -65.01
N PHE A 87 -11.07 -59.14 -64.79
CA PHE A 87 -10.14 -58.59 -65.78
C PHE A 87 -9.84 -59.60 -66.91
N LYS A 88 -9.69 -60.89 -66.56
CA LYS A 88 -9.53 -61.97 -67.55
C LYS A 88 -10.81 -62.19 -68.36
N SER A 89 -11.99 -62.07 -67.74
CA SER A 89 -13.29 -62.14 -68.45
C SER A 89 -13.54 -60.98 -69.42
N LEU A 90 -12.96 -59.81 -69.19
CA LEU A 90 -13.07 -58.65 -70.09
C LEU A 90 -12.16 -58.81 -71.32
N MET A 91 -10.92 -59.25 -71.12
CA MET A 91 -9.96 -59.47 -72.22
C MET A 91 -10.43 -60.55 -73.22
N TYR A 92 -11.15 -61.58 -72.74
CA TYR A 92 -11.66 -62.66 -73.58
C TYR A 92 -12.87 -62.24 -74.45
N ARG A 93 -13.62 -61.21 -74.04
CA ARG A 93 -14.79 -60.70 -74.80
C ARG A 93 -14.41 -59.66 -75.85
N VAL A 94 -13.28 -58.97 -75.70
CA VAL A 94 -12.79 -57.98 -76.67
C VAL A 94 -12.22 -58.66 -77.92
N ASN A 95 -11.54 -59.81 -77.78
CA ASN A 95 -10.96 -60.54 -78.91
C ASN A 95 -12.00 -61.33 -79.76
N GLY A 96 -13.24 -61.48 -79.29
CA GLY A 96 -14.27 -62.23 -80.02
C GLY A 96 -14.99 -61.45 -81.13
N LEU A 97 -14.95 -60.12 -81.09
CA LEU A 97 -15.62 -59.24 -82.06
C LEU A 97 -14.77 -58.92 -83.31
N GLU A 98 -13.50 -59.33 -83.32
CA GLU A 98 -12.57 -59.07 -84.42
C GLU A 98 -12.75 -60.07 -85.60
N GLU A 99 -13.34 -61.25 -85.35
CA GLU A 99 -13.58 -62.26 -86.39
C GLU A 99 -14.92 -62.08 -87.14
N GLU A 100 -15.98 -61.57 -86.52
CA GLU A 100 -17.27 -61.33 -87.20
C GLU A 100 -17.23 -60.14 -88.17
N VAL A 101 -16.45 -59.10 -87.87
CA VAL A 101 -16.27 -57.92 -88.75
C VAL A 101 -15.53 -58.26 -90.04
N ASN A 102 -14.71 -59.32 -90.04
CA ASN A 102 -13.96 -59.75 -91.22
C ASN A 102 -14.78 -60.66 -92.17
N TYR A 103 -15.88 -61.25 -91.69
CA TYR A 103 -16.80 -62.07 -92.50
C TYR A 103 -17.67 -61.20 -93.42
N LEU A 104 -18.30 -60.14 -92.88
CA LEU A 104 -19.15 -59.21 -93.64
C LEU A 104 -18.41 -58.42 -94.72
N LYS A 105 -17.09 -58.28 -94.60
CA LYS A 105 -16.23 -57.58 -95.58
C LYS A 105 -16.08 -58.31 -96.93
N THR A 106 -16.64 -59.52 -97.08
CA THR A 106 -16.48 -60.37 -98.27
C THR A 106 -17.76 -60.57 -99.11
N GLN A 107 -18.85 -59.81 -98.86
CA GLN A 107 -20.15 -60.05 -99.53
C GLN A 107 -20.72 -58.92 -100.42
N CYS A 108 -20.07 -57.76 -100.58
CA CYS A 108 -20.57 -56.68 -101.45
C CYS A 108 -19.53 -56.12 -102.44
N THR A 109 -19.07 -56.95 -103.37
CA THR A 109 -18.22 -56.52 -104.52
C THR A 109 -18.92 -56.54 -105.87
N GLN A 110 -20.26 -56.61 -105.90
CA GLN A 110 -21.10 -56.32 -107.08
C GLN A 110 -22.33 -55.50 -106.64
N GLY A 111 -22.64 -54.40 -107.34
CA GLY A 111 -23.64 -53.42 -106.92
C GLY A 111 -25.09 -53.92 -107.04
N CYS A 112 -25.96 -53.49 -106.10
CA CYS A 112 -27.25 -54.14 -105.82
C CYS A 112 -28.53 -53.39 -106.26
N CYS A 113 -28.46 -52.41 -107.17
CA CYS A 113 -29.67 -51.86 -107.82
C CYS A 113 -29.49 -51.88 -109.37
N GLY A 114 -29.50 -53.10 -109.95
CA GLY A 114 -29.33 -53.34 -111.38
C GLY A 114 -30.62 -53.19 -112.20
N LYS A 115 -30.52 -52.68 -113.44
CA LYS A 115 -31.68 -52.42 -114.32
C LYS A 115 -32.34 -53.71 -114.85
N GLY A 116 -33.35 -54.19 -114.14
CA GLY A 116 -34.28 -55.23 -114.59
C GLY A 116 -35.33 -55.51 -113.52
N GLY A 117 -36.54 -54.96 -113.68
CA GLY A 117 -37.55 -54.93 -112.61
C GLY A 117 -38.37 -56.22 -112.41
N ALA A 118 -39.16 -56.19 -111.33
CA ALA A 118 -40.08 -57.20 -110.76
C ALA A 118 -39.44 -58.15 -109.71
N ALA A 119 -39.96 -58.25 -108.47
CA ALA A 119 -41.12 -57.58 -107.87
C ALA A 119 -41.04 -57.54 -106.33
N GLY A 120 -41.68 -56.54 -105.69
CA GLY A 120 -42.08 -56.62 -104.27
C GLY A 120 -41.45 -55.66 -103.26
N VAL A 121 -41.05 -54.43 -103.62
CA VAL A 121 -40.58 -53.42 -102.66
C VAL A 121 -41.52 -52.21 -102.68
N ASP A 122 -42.03 -51.81 -101.51
CA ASP A 122 -42.76 -50.55 -101.34
C ASP A 122 -41.77 -49.38 -101.26
N THR A 123 -42.01 -48.35 -102.06
CA THR A 123 -41.19 -47.13 -102.11
C THR A 123 -41.81 -45.94 -101.37
N SER A 124 -42.96 -46.11 -100.68
CA SER A 124 -43.57 -45.05 -99.87
C SER A 124 -43.15 -45.04 -98.39
N CYS A 125 -42.45 -46.07 -97.90
CA CYS A 125 -42.00 -46.15 -96.50
C CYS A 125 -43.13 -45.91 -95.48
N SER A 126 -44.31 -46.48 -95.77
CA SER A 126 -45.52 -46.36 -94.94
C SER A 126 -45.95 -44.93 -94.57
N ASP A 127 -45.58 -43.91 -95.36
CA ASP A 127 -45.75 -42.47 -95.05
C ASP A 127 -45.08 -42.00 -93.74
N HIS A 128 -44.16 -42.79 -93.18
CA HIS A 128 -43.43 -42.54 -91.92
C HIS A 128 -41.90 -42.60 -92.10
N GLY A 129 -41.44 -42.30 -93.32
CA GLY A 129 -40.02 -42.24 -93.67
C GLY A 129 -39.78 -41.81 -95.11
N THR A 130 -38.51 -41.69 -95.49
CA THR A 130 -38.08 -41.33 -96.85
C THR A 130 -37.28 -42.47 -97.49
N TYR A 131 -37.66 -42.88 -98.71
CA TYR A 131 -36.99 -43.96 -99.44
C TYR A 131 -35.64 -43.51 -100.00
N GLN A 132 -34.56 -44.22 -99.68
CA GLN A 132 -33.22 -43.96 -100.19
C GLN A 132 -32.90 -44.83 -101.40
N HIS A 133 -32.95 -44.23 -102.59
CA HIS A 133 -32.68 -44.91 -103.86
C HIS A 133 -31.29 -45.55 -103.97
N ASP A 134 -30.28 -44.97 -103.32
CA ASP A 134 -28.89 -45.46 -103.39
C ASP A 134 -28.62 -46.65 -102.44
N ALA A 135 -29.42 -46.79 -101.38
CA ALA A 135 -29.36 -47.88 -100.42
C ALA A 135 -30.45 -48.94 -100.64
N CYS A 136 -31.38 -48.70 -101.58
CA CYS A 136 -32.57 -49.52 -101.85
C CYS A 136 -33.34 -49.89 -100.53
N SER A 137 -33.51 -48.92 -99.61
CA SER A 137 -34.16 -49.08 -98.29
C SER A 137 -34.80 -47.77 -97.76
N CYS A 138 -35.64 -47.87 -96.72
CA CYS A 138 -36.31 -46.72 -96.08
C CYS A 138 -35.51 -46.12 -94.90
N LEU A 139 -35.55 -44.79 -94.76
CA LEU A 139 -35.07 -44.06 -93.58
C LEU A 139 -36.28 -43.52 -92.80
N CYS A 140 -36.51 -44.01 -91.59
CA CYS A 140 -37.73 -43.72 -90.82
C CYS A 140 -37.67 -42.41 -90.03
N ASP A 141 -38.84 -41.79 -89.85
CA ASP A 141 -39.00 -40.61 -89.00
C ASP A 141 -38.91 -40.97 -87.50
N PRO A 142 -38.54 -40.02 -86.62
CA PRO A 142 -38.39 -40.30 -85.19
C PRO A 142 -39.65 -40.89 -84.55
N GLY A 143 -39.50 -42.03 -83.87
CA GLY A 143 -40.60 -42.82 -83.32
C GLY A 143 -41.05 -43.99 -84.20
N TRP A 144 -40.43 -44.20 -85.36
CA TRP A 144 -40.72 -45.31 -86.28
C TRP A 144 -39.45 -46.11 -86.64
N GLU A 145 -39.61 -47.41 -86.82
CA GLU A 145 -38.56 -48.37 -87.16
C GLU A 145 -39.08 -49.50 -88.08
N GLY A 146 -38.19 -50.42 -88.45
CA GLY A 146 -38.47 -51.51 -89.40
C GLY A 146 -38.10 -51.18 -90.85
N PRO A 147 -38.08 -52.19 -91.75
CA PRO A 147 -37.56 -52.06 -93.12
C PRO A 147 -38.42 -51.18 -94.04
N ASP A 148 -39.68 -50.96 -93.67
CA ASP A 148 -40.69 -50.13 -94.36
C ASP A 148 -41.29 -49.05 -93.44
N CYS A 149 -40.67 -48.79 -92.27
CA CYS A 149 -41.08 -47.81 -91.27
C CYS A 149 -42.48 -48.02 -90.65
N SER A 150 -42.98 -49.26 -90.63
CA SER A 150 -44.32 -49.61 -90.14
C SER A 150 -44.43 -49.85 -88.63
N VAL A 151 -43.32 -49.85 -87.87
CA VAL A 151 -43.29 -50.22 -86.44
C VAL A 151 -43.01 -48.99 -85.57
N SER A 152 -43.77 -48.78 -84.50
CA SER A 152 -43.55 -47.66 -83.56
C SER A 152 -42.48 -48.00 -82.52
N SER A 153 -41.45 -47.16 -82.38
CA SER A 153 -40.34 -47.30 -81.43
C SER A 153 -40.52 -46.35 -80.23
N CYS A 154 -40.43 -46.87 -78.99
CA CYS A 154 -40.54 -46.08 -77.76
C CYS A 154 -39.21 -46.04 -76.98
N PRO A 155 -38.95 -44.96 -76.20
CA PRO A 155 -37.74 -44.85 -75.36
C PRO A 155 -37.56 -46.07 -74.45
N ASP A 156 -36.45 -46.80 -74.65
CA ASP A 156 -36.05 -48.00 -73.92
C ASP A 156 -37.17 -49.04 -73.71
N ASP A 157 -38.08 -49.16 -74.70
CA ASP A 157 -39.30 -49.99 -74.67
C ASP A 157 -40.14 -49.82 -73.39
N CYS A 158 -40.15 -48.59 -72.86
CA CYS A 158 -40.76 -48.23 -71.59
C CYS A 158 -40.26 -49.03 -70.38
N ASN A 159 -39.04 -49.59 -70.46
CA ASN A 159 -38.39 -50.44 -69.46
C ASN A 159 -39.29 -51.59 -68.94
N ASP A 160 -40.19 -52.15 -69.76
CA ASP A 160 -41.26 -53.09 -69.34
C ASP A 160 -42.24 -52.55 -68.27
N ASN A 161 -42.11 -51.29 -67.86
CA ASN A 161 -42.84 -50.64 -66.77
C ASN A 161 -43.86 -49.61 -67.27
N GLY A 162 -44.18 -49.64 -68.56
CA GLY A 162 -45.20 -48.81 -69.18
C GLY A 162 -45.68 -49.40 -70.49
N ARG A 163 -46.72 -48.78 -71.06
CA ARG A 163 -47.22 -49.11 -72.39
C ARG A 163 -46.76 -48.06 -73.40
N CYS A 164 -46.09 -48.49 -74.46
CA CYS A 164 -45.83 -47.64 -75.62
C CYS A 164 -47.14 -47.25 -76.31
N VAL A 165 -47.38 -45.95 -76.49
CA VAL A 165 -48.52 -45.38 -77.23
C VAL A 165 -48.01 -44.19 -78.03
N ASP A 166 -48.13 -44.24 -79.36
CA ASP A 166 -47.76 -43.18 -80.29
C ASP A 166 -46.33 -42.61 -80.05
N GLY A 167 -45.35 -43.50 -79.85
CA GLY A 167 -43.94 -43.14 -79.62
C GLY A 167 -43.64 -42.58 -78.22
N LYS A 168 -44.61 -42.58 -77.29
CA LYS A 168 -44.43 -42.16 -75.90
C LYS A 168 -44.84 -43.24 -74.90
N CYS A 169 -44.09 -43.34 -73.81
CA CYS A 169 -44.39 -44.27 -72.74
C CYS A 169 -45.48 -43.76 -71.79
N VAL A 170 -46.49 -44.60 -71.55
CA VAL A 170 -47.54 -44.40 -70.55
C VAL A 170 -47.28 -45.37 -69.39
N CYS A 171 -46.67 -44.86 -68.32
CA CYS A 171 -46.15 -45.70 -67.23
C CYS A 171 -47.25 -46.42 -66.42
N HIS A 172 -46.90 -47.61 -65.95
CA HIS A 172 -47.72 -48.37 -65.03
C HIS A 172 -47.72 -47.74 -63.63
N GLN A 173 -48.76 -48.04 -62.84
CA GLN A 173 -48.93 -47.43 -61.51
C GLN A 173 -47.74 -47.76 -60.61
N GLY A 174 -47.04 -46.73 -60.15
CA GLY A 174 -45.79 -46.85 -59.40
C GLY A 174 -44.54 -46.47 -60.20
N TYR A 175 -44.66 -46.12 -61.48
CA TYR A 175 -43.55 -45.71 -62.34
C TYR A 175 -43.80 -44.36 -63.03
N ARG A 176 -42.72 -43.62 -63.30
CA ARG A 176 -42.68 -42.29 -63.95
C ARG A 176 -41.39 -42.13 -64.77
N GLY A 177 -41.24 -40.99 -65.45
CA GLY A 177 -40.14 -40.72 -66.39
C GLY A 177 -40.57 -40.97 -67.84
N ASP A 178 -39.79 -40.45 -68.80
CA ASP A 178 -40.14 -40.51 -70.23
C ASP A 178 -40.00 -41.93 -70.84
N ASP A 179 -39.26 -42.81 -70.16
CA ASP A 179 -39.01 -44.23 -70.44
C ASP A 179 -39.58 -45.17 -69.35
N CYS A 180 -40.31 -44.61 -68.37
CA CYS A 180 -40.85 -45.32 -67.19
C CYS A 180 -39.83 -46.03 -66.28
N SER A 181 -38.54 -45.68 -66.34
CA SER A 181 -37.50 -46.27 -65.49
C SER A 181 -37.58 -45.88 -64.00
N GLN A 182 -38.31 -44.82 -63.64
CA GLN A 182 -38.26 -44.23 -62.30
C GLN A 182 -39.44 -44.67 -61.43
N LEU A 183 -39.18 -45.28 -60.28
CA LEU A 183 -40.24 -45.57 -59.30
C LEU A 183 -40.83 -44.27 -58.70
N THR A 184 -42.15 -44.27 -58.51
CA THR A 184 -42.91 -43.17 -57.90
C THR A 184 -42.93 -43.35 -56.39
N CYS A 185 -42.38 -42.37 -55.65
CA CYS A 185 -42.38 -42.41 -54.19
C CYS A 185 -43.70 -41.90 -53.57
N PRO A 186 -44.09 -42.37 -52.37
CA PRO A 186 -45.23 -41.85 -51.63
C PRO A 186 -45.17 -40.33 -51.45
N GLY A 187 -46.24 -39.63 -51.85
CA GLY A 187 -46.37 -38.17 -51.71
C GLY A 187 -45.30 -37.34 -52.42
N ASP A 188 -44.54 -37.91 -53.36
CA ASP A 188 -43.28 -37.37 -53.89
C ASP A 188 -42.32 -36.87 -52.78
N CYS A 189 -42.34 -37.57 -51.64
CA CYS A 189 -41.60 -37.23 -50.42
C CYS A 189 -41.91 -35.83 -49.84
N ASN A 190 -43.06 -35.23 -50.18
CA ASN A 190 -43.54 -33.91 -49.76
C ASN A 190 -42.51 -32.76 -49.91
N ASP A 191 -41.59 -32.85 -50.88
CA ASP A 191 -40.42 -31.97 -51.02
C ASP A 191 -39.49 -31.96 -49.77
N LYS A 192 -39.58 -32.96 -48.89
CA LYS A 192 -38.81 -33.15 -47.65
C LYS A 192 -37.90 -34.37 -47.65
N GLY A 193 -37.61 -34.94 -48.83
CA GLY A 193 -36.67 -36.04 -48.97
C GLY A 193 -36.24 -36.28 -50.41
N HIS A 194 -35.37 -37.27 -50.60
CA HIS A 194 -35.02 -37.81 -51.91
C HIS A 194 -35.77 -39.13 -52.15
N CYS A 195 -36.34 -39.29 -53.35
CA CYS A 195 -36.90 -40.56 -53.79
C CYS A 195 -35.77 -41.49 -54.24
N VAL A 196 -35.60 -42.64 -53.58
CA VAL A 196 -34.59 -43.65 -53.90
C VAL A 196 -35.28 -45.03 -53.90
N ASP A 197 -35.23 -45.74 -55.02
CA ASP A 197 -35.82 -47.07 -55.22
C ASP A 197 -37.29 -47.19 -54.74
N GLY A 198 -38.10 -46.16 -55.02
CA GLY A 198 -39.51 -46.10 -54.65
C GLY A 198 -39.79 -45.82 -53.17
N LYS A 199 -38.76 -45.49 -52.37
CA LYS A 199 -38.88 -45.09 -50.96
C LYS A 199 -38.33 -43.68 -50.73
N CYS A 200 -38.94 -42.96 -49.79
CA CYS A 200 -38.47 -41.64 -49.40
C CYS A 200 -37.34 -41.71 -48.37
N VAL A 201 -36.20 -41.11 -48.72
CA VAL A 201 -35.08 -40.86 -47.82
C VAL A 201 -35.19 -39.41 -47.34
N CYS A 202 -35.75 -39.22 -46.15
CA CYS A 202 -36.09 -37.90 -45.62
C CYS A 202 -34.86 -37.04 -45.30
N PHE A 203 -34.98 -35.74 -45.53
CA PHE A 203 -34.03 -34.73 -45.07
C PHE A 203 -33.95 -34.71 -43.53
N PRO A 204 -32.86 -34.15 -42.97
CA PRO A 204 -32.76 -33.88 -41.54
C PRO A 204 -34.02 -33.16 -41.03
N ASN A 205 -34.51 -33.61 -39.88
CA ASN A 205 -35.75 -33.18 -39.22
C ASN A 205 -37.09 -33.66 -39.85
N PHE A 206 -37.08 -34.63 -40.78
CA PHE A 206 -38.32 -35.25 -41.31
C PHE A 206 -38.32 -36.79 -41.19
N ALA A 207 -39.53 -37.38 -41.16
CA ALA A 207 -39.84 -38.80 -40.95
C ALA A 207 -41.16 -39.21 -41.64
N GLY A 208 -41.49 -40.50 -41.58
CA GLY A 208 -42.67 -41.08 -42.22
C GLY A 208 -42.35 -41.65 -43.60
N GLU A 209 -43.28 -42.43 -44.15
CA GLU A 209 -43.09 -43.11 -45.46
C GLU A 209 -43.01 -42.14 -46.65
N ASP A 210 -43.57 -40.93 -46.47
CA ASP A 210 -43.61 -39.82 -47.44
C ASP A 210 -42.89 -38.56 -46.94
N CYS A 211 -42.14 -38.64 -45.83
CA CYS A 211 -41.47 -37.52 -45.16
C CYS A 211 -42.38 -36.38 -44.64
N SER A 212 -43.69 -36.60 -44.50
CA SER A 212 -44.64 -35.61 -43.96
C SER A 212 -44.48 -35.30 -42.46
N VAL A 213 -43.87 -36.21 -41.69
CA VAL A 213 -43.78 -36.08 -40.23
C VAL A 213 -42.54 -35.28 -39.83
N ALA A 214 -42.71 -34.08 -39.30
CA ALA A 214 -41.61 -33.31 -38.73
C ALA A 214 -41.07 -33.99 -37.45
N LYS A 215 -39.78 -34.33 -37.44
CA LYS A 215 -39.09 -34.79 -36.22
C LYS A 215 -38.81 -33.59 -35.34
N CYS A 216 -39.10 -33.71 -34.05
CA CYS A 216 -38.64 -32.73 -33.08
C CYS A 216 -37.13 -32.85 -32.84
N PRO A 217 -36.45 -31.72 -32.52
CA PRO A 217 -35.06 -31.73 -32.08
C PRO A 217 -34.83 -32.74 -30.96
N ASN A 218 -33.87 -33.66 -31.16
CA ASN A 218 -33.46 -34.71 -30.22
C ASN A 218 -34.61 -35.50 -29.54
N ASP A 219 -35.76 -35.63 -30.19
CA ASP A 219 -36.99 -36.23 -29.63
C ASP A 219 -37.38 -35.66 -28.24
N CYS A 220 -37.13 -34.35 -28.06
CA CYS A 220 -37.38 -33.60 -26.82
C CYS A 220 -36.68 -34.18 -25.56
N ILE A 221 -35.63 -35.00 -25.74
CA ILE A 221 -34.83 -35.63 -24.66
C ILE A 221 -35.67 -36.46 -23.67
N GLY A 222 -36.93 -36.77 -23.98
CA GLY A 222 -37.89 -37.36 -23.03
C GLY A 222 -38.37 -36.43 -21.90
N ASN A 223 -38.12 -35.12 -22.02
CA ASN A 223 -38.55 -34.06 -21.09
C ASN A 223 -39.62 -33.13 -21.69
N GLY A 224 -40.39 -33.65 -22.64
CA GLY A 224 -41.49 -32.94 -23.28
C GLY A 224 -42.18 -33.78 -24.33
N ARG A 225 -43.22 -33.21 -24.96
CA ARG A 225 -43.97 -33.85 -26.04
C ARG A 225 -43.67 -33.17 -27.37
N CYS A 226 -43.31 -33.96 -28.38
CA CYS A 226 -43.24 -33.48 -29.76
C CYS A 226 -44.63 -33.13 -30.30
N VAL A 227 -44.81 -31.90 -30.79
CA VAL A 227 -46.04 -31.41 -31.43
C VAL A 227 -45.65 -30.59 -32.66
N ASP A 228 -46.05 -31.04 -33.85
CA ASP A 228 -45.80 -30.35 -35.14
C ASP A 228 -44.33 -29.93 -35.36
N GLY A 229 -43.38 -30.81 -34.99
CA GLY A 229 -41.94 -30.55 -35.12
C GLY A 229 -41.34 -29.62 -34.05
N ARG A 230 -42.11 -29.19 -33.05
CA ARG A 230 -41.66 -28.41 -31.90
C ARG A 230 -41.84 -29.18 -30.59
N CYS A 231 -40.87 -29.08 -29.69
CA CYS A 231 -41.00 -29.62 -28.35
C CYS A 231 -41.86 -28.72 -27.45
N ILE A 232 -42.82 -29.32 -26.75
CA ILE A 232 -43.57 -28.70 -25.66
C ILE A 232 -43.08 -29.34 -24.37
N CYS A 233 -42.32 -28.59 -23.57
CA CYS A 233 -41.58 -29.13 -22.43
C CYS A 233 -42.46 -29.44 -21.21
N ASP A 234 -42.03 -30.44 -20.45
CA ASP A 234 -42.57 -30.78 -19.13
C ASP A 234 -42.35 -29.62 -18.13
N GLU A 235 -43.09 -29.61 -17.02
CA GLU A 235 -42.93 -28.58 -15.99
C GLU A 235 -41.50 -28.55 -15.43
N GLY A 236 -40.88 -27.37 -15.49
CA GLY A 236 -39.48 -27.15 -15.08
C GLY A 236 -38.46 -27.18 -16.22
N PHE A 237 -38.82 -27.65 -17.42
CA PHE A 237 -37.93 -27.74 -18.58
C PHE A 237 -38.20 -26.63 -19.62
N TYR A 238 -37.17 -26.27 -20.38
CA TYR A 238 -37.24 -25.32 -21.50
C TYR A 238 -36.13 -25.55 -22.55
N GLY A 239 -36.15 -24.74 -23.62
CA GLY A 239 -35.24 -24.87 -24.77
C GLY A 239 -35.91 -25.58 -25.95
N ASP A 240 -35.26 -25.55 -27.13
CA ASP A 240 -35.84 -26.07 -28.37
C ASP A 240 -36.05 -27.61 -28.36
N ASP A 241 -35.29 -28.32 -27.52
CA ASP A 241 -35.36 -29.78 -27.30
C ASP A 241 -35.63 -30.17 -25.83
N CYS A 242 -36.04 -29.22 -24.99
CA CYS A 242 -36.31 -29.43 -23.55
C CYS A 242 -35.12 -29.96 -22.71
N SER A 243 -33.88 -29.74 -23.17
CA SER A 243 -32.67 -30.10 -22.42
C SER A 243 -32.33 -29.18 -21.24
N LEU A 244 -32.89 -27.95 -21.19
CA LEU A 244 -32.55 -26.94 -20.18
C LEU A 244 -33.57 -26.92 -19.04
N VAL A 245 -33.13 -26.52 -17.85
CA VAL A 245 -33.92 -26.57 -16.61
C VAL A 245 -34.02 -25.18 -15.99
N PHE A 246 -35.23 -24.76 -15.59
CA PHE A 246 -35.43 -23.45 -14.96
C PHE A 246 -34.66 -23.36 -13.64
N GLY A 247 -33.72 -22.41 -13.57
CA GLY A 247 -32.96 -22.12 -12.36
C GLY A 247 -33.76 -21.35 -11.32
N PRO A 248 -33.29 -21.39 -10.05
CA PRO A 248 -33.77 -20.48 -9.01
C PRO A 248 -33.44 -19.03 -9.37
N GLN A 249 -34.17 -18.08 -8.78
CA GLN A 249 -33.98 -16.65 -9.02
C GLN A 249 -34.07 -15.89 -7.69
N GLY A 250 -33.55 -14.66 -7.67
CA GLY A 250 -33.66 -13.79 -6.51
C GLY A 250 -32.84 -14.25 -5.31
N LEU A 251 -31.74 -15.00 -5.53
CA LEU A 251 -30.78 -15.34 -4.48
C LEU A 251 -30.30 -14.05 -3.81
N ARG A 252 -30.54 -13.93 -2.50
CA ARG A 252 -30.21 -12.76 -1.69
C ARG A 252 -29.63 -13.17 -0.35
N LEU A 253 -28.86 -12.24 0.21
CA LEU A 253 -28.35 -12.32 1.57
C LEU A 253 -29.37 -11.72 2.54
N VAL A 254 -29.76 -12.48 3.56
CA VAL A 254 -30.77 -12.09 4.56
C VAL A 254 -30.10 -11.63 5.86
N GLN A 255 -29.10 -12.37 6.32
CA GLN A 255 -28.37 -12.04 7.55
C GLN A 255 -26.89 -12.44 7.42
N VAL A 256 -26.03 -11.61 7.99
CA VAL A 256 -24.58 -11.83 8.09
C VAL A 256 -24.18 -11.94 9.56
N THR A 257 -23.18 -12.76 9.84
CA THR A 257 -22.32 -12.66 11.02
C THR A 257 -20.86 -12.80 10.59
N ASP A 258 -19.92 -12.80 11.53
CA ASP A 258 -18.51 -13.05 11.25
C ASP A 258 -18.22 -14.52 10.90
N VAL A 259 -19.13 -15.45 11.18
CA VAL A 259 -18.94 -16.89 10.92
C VAL A 259 -20.09 -17.56 10.17
N SER A 260 -21.10 -16.80 9.71
CA SER A 260 -22.26 -17.34 9.02
C SER A 260 -22.92 -16.39 8.01
N LEU A 261 -23.53 -16.96 6.97
CA LEU A 261 -24.35 -16.25 5.99
C LEU A 261 -25.71 -16.97 5.87
N LEU A 262 -26.80 -16.25 6.12
CA LEU A 262 -28.16 -16.71 5.83
C LEU A 262 -28.56 -16.20 4.45
N VAL A 263 -28.81 -17.10 3.52
CA VAL A 263 -29.24 -16.78 2.15
C VAL A 263 -30.64 -17.32 1.87
N GLU A 264 -31.35 -16.67 0.95
CA GLU A 264 -32.72 -17.02 0.55
C GLU A 264 -32.88 -16.82 -0.97
N TRP A 265 -33.70 -17.64 -1.64
CA TRP A 265 -34.02 -17.55 -3.06
C TRP A 265 -35.52 -17.80 -3.31
N GLU A 266 -35.97 -17.57 -4.55
CA GLU A 266 -37.32 -17.91 -5.01
C GLU A 266 -37.38 -19.35 -5.53
N SER A 267 -38.46 -20.07 -5.22
CA SER A 267 -38.62 -21.48 -5.60
C SER A 267 -38.72 -21.66 -7.12
N ALA A 268 -37.78 -22.41 -7.69
CA ALA A 268 -37.81 -22.81 -9.09
C ALA A 268 -38.93 -23.82 -9.37
N ARG A 269 -39.64 -23.66 -10.49
CA ARG A 269 -40.76 -24.54 -10.87
C ARG A 269 -40.24 -25.92 -11.26
N GLY A 270 -40.91 -26.97 -10.76
CA GLY A 270 -40.52 -28.36 -11.00
C GLY A 270 -39.30 -28.86 -10.21
N ALA A 271 -38.62 -28.00 -9.44
CA ALA A 271 -37.43 -28.39 -8.67
C ALA A 271 -37.71 -29.55 -7.69
N GLU A 272 -36.92 -30.62 -7.76
CA GLU A 272 -36.98 -31.73 -6.80
C GLU A 272 -36.17 -31.42 -5.54
N TYR A 273 -35.04 -30.73 -5.71
CA TYR A 273 -34.18 -30.22 -4.64
C TYR A 273 -33.28 -29.12 -5.18
N TYR A 274 -32.66 -28.36 -4.27
CA TYR A 274 -31.63 -27.39 -4.59
C TYR A 274 -30.25 -27.93 -4.22
N ILE A 275 -29.24 -27.49 -4.98
CA ILE A 275 -27.83 -27.61 -4.62
C ILE A 275 -27.36 -26.20 -4.32
N LEU A 276 -26.84 -25.97 -3.13
CA LEU A 276 -26.14 -24.74 -2.77
C LEU A 276 -24.64 -25.03 -2.71
N THR A 277 -23.83 -24.20 -3.36
CA THR A 277 -22.37 -24.25 -3.25
C THR A 277 -21.80 -22.96 -2.71
N TYR A 278 -20.71 -23.05 -1.94
CA TYR A 278 -19.99 -21.88 -1.43
C TYR A 278 -18.48 -22.11 -1.37
N HIS A 279 -17.71 -21.05 -1.61
CA HIS A 279 -16.24 -21.04 -1.48
C HIS A 279 -15.71 -19.62 -1.28
N PRO A 280 -14.54 -19.43 -0.64
CA PRO A 280 -13.85 -18.15 -0.62
C PRO A 280 -13.52 -17.68 -2.05
N LYS A 281 -13.75 -16.41 -2.35
CA LYS A 281 -13.60 -15.84 -3.70
C LYS A 281 -12.18 -15.97 -4.29
N ASP A 282 -11.16 -15.95 -3.44
CA ASP A 282 -9.74 -16.04 -3.83
C ASP A 282 -9.19 -17.48 -3.79
N ASP A 283 -9.98 -18.45 -3.32
CA ASP A 283 -9.58 -19.86 -3.28
C ASP A 283 -10.01 -20.60 -4.56
N LYS A 284 -9.20 -21.58 -4.97
CA LYS A 284 -9.43 -22.48 -6.12
C LYS A 284 -9.69 -23.92 -5.69
N SER A 285 -9.90 -24.15 -4.39
CA SER A 285 -10.39 -25.42 -3.85
C SER A 285 -11.77 -25.78 -4.43
N ALA A 286 -12.14 -27.06 -4.32
CA ALA A 286 -13.49 -27.48 -4.69
C ALA A 286 -14.50 -26.84 -3.72
N PRO A 287 -15.59 -26.23 -4.20
CA PRO A 287 -16.55 -25.57 -3.32
C PRO A 287 -17.27 -26.59 -2.43
N ASP A 288 -17.55 -26.18 -1.20
CA ASP A 288 -18.45 -26.92 -0.33
C ASP A 288 -19.84 -26.98 -0.97
N GLN A 289 -20.52 -28.13 -0.83
CA GLN A 289 -21.79 -28.41 -1.50
C GLN A 289 -22.80 -28.97 -0.50
N VAL A 290 -24.00 -28.39 -0.50
CA VAL A 290 -25.13 -28.82 0.33
C VAL A 290 -26.34 -29.14 -0.57
N ARG A 291 -27.01 -30.25 -0.29
CA ARG A 291 -28.30 -30.62 -0.90
C ARG A 291 -29.44 -30.19 0.02
N ILE A 292 -30.37 -29.40 -0.51
CA ILE A 292 -31.45 -28.74 0.24
C ILE A 292 -32.79 -29.18 -0.36
N PRO A 293 -33.79 -29.60 0.44
CA PRO A 293 -35.08 -30.07 -0.09
C PRO A 293 -35.84 -28.92 -0.79
N ASN A 294 -36.68 -29.24 -1.78
CA ASN A 294 -37.47 -28.24 -2.49
C ASN A 294 -38.54 -27.52 -1.65
N THR A 295 -38.83 -28.02 -0.44
CA THR A 295 -39.67 -27.36 0.56
C THR A 295 -38.98 -26.19 1.27
N GLU A 296 -37.67 -26.05 1.11
CA GLU A 296 -36.86 -24.97 1.69
C GLU A 296 -36.38 -24.02 0.59
N ASN A 297 -36.40 -22.72 0.90
CA ASN A 297 -35.96 -21.64 0.01
C ASN A 297 -34.88 -20.76 0.67
N SER A 298 -34.35 -21.17 1.83
CA SER A 298 -33.29 -20.46 2.55
C SER A 298 -32.34 -21.43 3.22
N TYR A 299 -31.11 -20.98 3.51
CA TYR A 299 -30.08 -21.80 4.15
C TYR A 299 -29.09 -20.97 4.96
N LEU A 300 -28.74 -21.46 6.14
CA LEU A 300 -27.72 -20.86 7.01
C LEU A 300 -26.38 -21.58 6.81
N ILE A 301 -25.46 -20.93 6.10
CA ILE A 301 -24.08 -21.38 5.96
C ILE A 301 -23.33 -20.99 7.24
N THR A 302 -22.64 -21.94 7.89
CA THR A 302 -21.96 -21.74 9.19
C THR A 302 -20.51 -22.22 9.16
N GLY A 303 -19.66 -21.67 10.04
CA GLY A 303 -18.24 -22.06 10.13
C GLY A 303 -17.37 -21.35 9.10
N LEU A 304 -17.85 -20.21 8.60
CA LEU A 304 -17.13 -19.36 7.65
C LEU A 304 -16.03 -18.55 8.35
N THR A 305 -15.05 -18.09 7.58
CA THR A 305 -13.92 -17.30 8.08
C THR A 305 -14.30 -15.81 8.13
N PRO A 306 -14.09 -15.11 9.27
CA PRO A 306 -14.37 -13.68 9.41
C PRO A 306 -13.71 -12.77 8.37
N GLY A 307 -14.46 -11.78 7.91
CA GLY A 307 -14.02 -10.81 6.91
C GLY A 307 -13.56 -11.43 5.58
N VAL A 308 -14.12 -12.56 5.15
CA VAL A 308 -13.83 -13.19 3.86
C VAL A 308 -15.04 -13.08 2.93
N THR A 309 -14.78 -12.75 1.66
CA THR A 309 -15.82 -12.75 0.61
C THR A 309 -16.00 -14.15 0.06
N TYR A 310 -17.21 -14.67 0.16
CA TYR A 310 -17.62 -15.95 -0.39
C TYR A 310 -18.42 -15.74 -1.68
N ILE A 311 -18.18 -16.60 -2.66
CA ILE A 311 -19.10 -16.82 -3.77
C ILE A 311 -20.11 -17.86 -3.31
N VAL A 312 -21.40 -17.51 -3.35
CA VAL A 312 -22.51 -18.43 -3.04
C VAL A 312 -23.34 -18.61 -4.30
N GLN A 313 -23.64 -19.85 -4.65
CA GLN A 313 -24.43 -20.20 -5.83
C GLN A 313 -25.53 -21.18 -5.45
N VAL A 314 -26.70 -21.05 -6.05
CA VAL A 314 -27.80 -22.02 -5.86
C VAL A 314 -28.34 -22.48 -7.21
N TYR A 315 -28.52 -23.79 -7.33
CA TYR A 315 -28.97 -24.50 -8.52
C TYR A 315 -30.24 -25.29 -8.17
N ALA A 316 -31.18 -25.39 -9.11
CA ALA A 316 -32.27 -26.35 -9.04
C ALA A 316 -31.86 -27.66 -9.73
N VAL A 317 -32.40 -28.78 -9.27
CA VAL A 317 -32.24 -30.07 -9.94
C VAL A 317 -33.61 -30.67 -10.23
N ILE A 318 -33.79 -31.15 -11.46
CA ILE A 318 -35.00 -31.86 -11.95
C ILE A 318 -34.53 -33.06 -12.78
N LYS A 319 -35.01 -34.27 -12.47
CA LYS A 319 -34.60 -35.54 -13.11
C LYS A 319 -33.07 -35.66 -13.28
N GLU A 320 -32.32 -35.38 -12.20
CA GLU A 320 -30.84 -35.35 -12.16
C GLU A 320 -30.14 -34.27 -13.01
N ILE A 321 -30.87 -33.47 -13.79
CA ILE A 321 -30.30 -32.36 -14.58
C ILE A 321 -30.25 -31.10 -13.71
N GLN A 322 -29.07 -30.49 -13.63
CA GLN A 322 -28.80 -29.27 -12.87
C GLN A 322 -29.07 -28.04 -13.75
N SER A 323 -29.78 -27.05 -13.21
CA SER A 323 -30.04 -25.77 -13.87
C SER A 323 -28.78 -24.90 -13.98
N GLU A 324 -28.88 -23.77 -14.66
CA GLU A 324 -27.98 -22.63 -14.41
C GLU A 324 -28.13 -22.15 -12.95
N ALA A 325 -27.06 -21.54 -12.41
CA ALA A 325 -27.04 -21.04 -11.04
C ALA A 325 -27.52 -19.58 -10.96
N ASP A 326 -28.27 -19.23 -9.91
CA ASP A 326 -28.23 -17.87 -9.39
C ASP A 326 -27.00 -17.71 -8.47
N LYS A 327 -26.39 -16.52 -8.46
CA LYS A 327 -25.09 -16.27 -7.82
C LYS A 327 -25.05 -14.91 -7.13
N ILE A 328 -24.57 -14.92 -5.89
CA ILE A 328 -24.16 -13.72 -5.15
C ILE A 328 -22.71 -13.79 -4.68
N GLU A 329 -22.14 -12.62 -4.40
CA GLU A 329 -20.95 -12.49 -3.58
C GLU A 329 -21.38 -11.90 -2.22
N ALA A 330 -20.94 -12.53 -1.14
CA ALA A 330 -21.30 -12.15 0.22
C ALA A 330 -20.07 -12.18 1.13
N THR A 331 -19.82 -11.08 1.83
CA THR A 331 -18.69 -10.95 2.76
C THR A 331 -19.20 -11.16 4.19
N THR A 332 -18.59 -12.06 4.94
CA THR A 332 -18.83 -12.22 6.39
C THR A 332 -18.34 -10.98 7.15
N ASP A 333 -18.96 -10.65 8.28
CA ASP A 333 -18.50 -9.56 9.13
C ASP A 333 -17.05 -9.77 9.61
N VAL A 334 -16.37 -8.69 10.00
CA VAL A 334 -15.08 -8.80 10.70
C VAL A 334 -15.37 -9.04 12.18
N SER A 335 -14.72 -10.05 12.78
CA SER A 335 -14.91 -10.40 14.20
C SER A 335 -14.71 -9.20 15.13
N ALA A 336 -15.49 -9.17 16.20
CA ALA A 336 -15.33 -8.22 17.29
C ALA A 336 -13.96 -8.37 17.99
N ILE A 337 -13.49 -7.30 18.61
CA ILE A 337 -12.18 -7.28 19.27
C ILE A 337 -12.32 -7.60 20.75
N ASP A 338 -11.96 -8.83 21.12
CA ASP A 338 -12.04 -9.28 22.50
C ASP A 338 -10.96 -8.67 23.41
N GLY A 339 -11.37 -8.32 24.62
CA GLY A 339 -10.47 -8.04 25.74
C GLY A 339 -9.52 -6.87 25.48
N ILE A 340 -10.05 -5.74 25.00
CA ILE A 340 -9.37 -4.45 25.12
C ILE A 340 -9.21 -4.09 26.61
N GLN A 341 -8.02 -3.65 27.00
CA GLN A 341 -7.69 -3.24 28.37
C GLN A 341 -6.63 -2.14 28.38
N VAL A 342 -6.57 -1.38 29.48
CA VAL A 342 -5.48 -0.43 29.76
C VAL A 342 -4.33 -1.17 30.43
N LEU A 343 -3.12 -1.05 29.88
CA LEU A 343 -1.89 -1.64 30.42
C LEU A 343 -1.08 -0.66 31.29
N GLY A 344 -1.21 0.63 31.01
CA GLY A 344 -0.44 1.67 31.70
C GLY A 344 -0.91 3.06 31.27
N GLN A 345 -0.60 4.04 32.10
CA GLN A 345 -1.02 5.43 31.94
C GLN A 345 0.09 6.36 32.41
N THR A 346 0.05 7.60 31.93
CA THR A 346 0.90 8.71 32.39
C THR A 346 0.06 9.99 32.41
N GLU A 347 0.67 11.11 32.79
CA GLU A 347 0.06 12.45 32.70
C GLU A 347 -0.34 12.89 31.28
N VAL A 348 0.16 12.26 30.20
CA VAL A 348 -0.15 12.65 28.81
C VAL A 348 -0.33 11.47 27.84
N SER A 349 -0.44 10.24 28.34
CA SER A 349 -0.59 9.04 27.51
C SER A 349 -1.32 7.91 28.21
N ILE A 350 -1.99 7.08 27.41
CA ILE A 350 -2.61 5.82 27.86
C ILE A 350 -2.17 4.72 26.90
N GLN A 351 -1.62 3.64 27.46
CA GLN A 351 -1.29 2.42 26.73
C GLN A 351 -2.41 1.40 26.88
N VAL A 352 -2.93 0.95 25.74
CA VAL A 352 -3.96 -0.08 25.64
C VAL A 352 -3.45 -1.29 24.88
N ASP A 353 -4.00 -2.46 25.16
CA ASP A 353 -3.87 -3.62 24.27
C ASP A 353 -5.17 -4.41 24.13
N TRP A 354 -5.28 -5.16 23.04
CA TRP A 354 -6.44 -5.99 22.71
C TRP A 354 -6.02 -7.29 22.04
N LYS A 355 -6.91 -8.29 22.03
CA LYS A 355 -6.66 -9.58 21.37
C LYS A 355 -6.83 -9.41 19.86
N ASN A 356 -5.89 -9.96 19.09
CA ASN A 356 -6.03 -9.99 17.63
C ASN A 356 -7.12 -11.00 17.22
N PRO A 357 -7.97 -10.67 16.23
CA PRO A 357 -8.97 -11.61 15.72
C PRO A 357 -8.30 -12.81 15.02
N PRO A 358 -8.99 -13.96 14.88
CA PRO A 358 -8.40 -15.15 14.25
C PRO A 358 -8.10 -15.00 12.76
N ALA A 359 -8.83 -14.12 12.07
CA ALA A 359 -8.62 -13.80 10.67
C ALA A 359 -7.74 -12.54 10.53
N GLU A 360 -6.87 -12.51 9.51
CA GLU A 360 -6.07 -11.32 9.21
C GLU A 360 -6.97 -10.13 8.85
N VAL A 361 -6.58 -8.94 9.34
CA VAL A 361 -7.24 -7.64 9.15
C VAL A 361 -6.21 -6.61 8.69
N ASP A 362 -6.62 -5.61 7.91
CA ASP A 362 -5.70 -4.65 7.31
C ASP A 362 -5.12 -3.69 8.35
N HIS A 363 -5.97 -3.23 9.27
CA HIS A 363 -5.62 -2.39 10.41
C HIS A 363 -6.76 -2.37 11.43
N PHE A 364 -6.46 -1.78 12.59
CA PHE A 364 -7.42 -1.39 13.60
C PHE A 364 -7.63 0.13 13.54
N ARG A 365 -8.88 0.59 13.61
CA ARG A 365 -9.24 1.97 13.94
C ARG A 365 -9.33 2.06 15.46
N LEU A 366 -8.50 2.90 16.06
CA LEU A 366 -8.48 3.19 17.49
C LEU A 366 -8.97 4.63 17.68
N THR A 367 -10.15 4.81 18.25
CA THR A 367 -10.76 6.12 18.50
C THR A 367 -10.77 6.40 19.99
N HIS A 368 -10.34 7.59 20.40
CA HIS A 368 -10.43 8.04 21.78
C HIS A 368 -11.27 9.31 21.87
N THR A 369 -12.20 9.30 22.82
CA THR A 369 -13.19 10.36 23.05
C THR A 369 -12.96 10.97 24.42
N ASP A 370 -12.84 12.29 24.48
CA ASP A 370 -12.68 13.04 25.74
C ASP A 370 -14.04 13.34 26.42
N PRO A 371 -14.06 13.90 27.65
CA PRO A 371 -15.31 14.21 28.35
C PRO A 371 -16.16 15.32 27.70
N GLU A 372 -15.58 16.11 26.79
CA GLU A 372 -16.30 17.13 26.01
C GLU A 372 -16.96 16.54 24.75
N GLY A 373 -16.68 15.26 24.45
CA GLY A 373 -17.17 14.54 23.28
C GLY A 373 -16.33 14.79 22.02
N GLN A 374 -15.10 15.30 22.15
CA GLN A 374 -14.18 15.40 21.03
C GLN A 374 -13.52 14.04 20.78
N GLU A 375 -13.60 13.57 19.53
CA GLU A 375 -13.06 12.28 19.10
C GLU A 375 -11.81 12.45 18.22
N GLU A 376 -10.79 11.64 18.47
CA GLU A 376 -9.60 11.54 17.63
C GLU A 376 -9.29 10.08 17.26
N GLU A 377 -9.10 9.83 15.96
CA GLU A 377 -8.91 8.50 15.37
C GLU A 377 -7.44 8.22 15.02
N LEU A 378 -7.02 6.97 15.24
CA LEU A 378 -5.67 6.48 14.96
C LEU A 378 -5.74 5.13 14.22
N ASN A 379 -5.00 4.99 13.12
CA ASN A 379 -4.89 3.74 12.38
C ASN A 379 -3.71 2.92 12.89
N VAL A 380 -3.98 1.79 13.53
CA VAL A 380 -3.00 0.91 14.18
C VAL A 380 -2.84 -0.38 13.39
N GLN A 381 -1.62 -0.71 12.97
CA GLN A 381 -1.33 -1.96 12.27
C GLN A 381 -1.38 -3.15 13.21
N SER A 382 -1.79 -4.33 12.73
CA SER A 382 -1.81 -5.54 13.54
C SER A 382 -0.40 -6.00 13.92
N SER A 383 -0.22 -6.35 15.19
CA SER A 383 0.97 -7.06 15.67
C SER A 383 1.04 -8.48 15.07
N GLN A 384 2.25 -9.03 15.00
CA GLN A 384 2.50 -10.45 14.72
C GLN A 384 2.29 -11.33 15.98
N GLU A 385 2.13 -10.71 17.15
CA GLU A 385 1.77 -11.40 18.40
C GLU A 385 0.25 -11.64 18.50
N ALA A 386 -0.18 -12.43 19.48
CA ALA A 386 -1.60 -12.71 19.73
C ALA A 386 -2.41 -11.48 20.23
N ARG A 387 -1.73 -10.38 20.58
CA ARG A 387 -2.33 -9.11 21.03
C ARG A 387 -1.63 -7.94 20.33
N THR A 388 -2.39 -6.91 19.99
CA THR A 388 -1.84 -5.64 19.49
C THR A 388 -1.86 -4.62 20.62
N LYS A 389 -0.75 -3.90 20.79
CA LYS A 389 -0.55 -2.87 21.83
C LYS A 389 -0.37 -1.51 21.16
N HIS A 390 -0.94 -0.46 21.73
CA HIS A 390 -0.76 0.90 21.26
C HIS A 390 -0.70 1.89 22.42
N THR A 391 0.09 2.96 22.27
CA THR A 391 0.17 4.05 23.25
C THR A 391 -0.36 5.32 22.61
N ILE A 392 -1.53 5.77 23.08
CA ILE A 392 -2.13 7.05 22.71
C ILE A 392 -1.35 8.14 23.44
N VAL A 393 -0.91 9.19 22.73
CA VAL A 393 -0.03 10.25 23.26
C VAL A 393 -0.59 11.63 22.97
N GLY A 394 -0.27 12.60 23.83
CA GLY A 394 -0.75 13.99 23.68
C GLY A 394 -2.06 14.28 24.41
N LEU A 395 -2.48 13.37 25.29
CA LEU A 395 -3.69 13.48 26.10
C LEU A 395 -3.56 14.58 27.18
N HIS A 396 -4.70 15.07 27.66
CA HIS A 396 -4.75 16.03 28.75
C HIS A 396 -4.54 15.33 30.11
N PRO A 397 -3.78 15.91 31.07
CA PRO A 397 -3.60 15.34 32.40
C PRO A 397 -4.90 15.23 33.22
N GLY A 398 -4.96 14.24 34.12
CA GLY A 398 -6.10 13.98 35.02
C GLY A 398 -7.45 13.79 34.32
N THR A 399 -7.46 13.44 33.04
CA THR A 399 -8.65 13.41 32.18
C THR A 399 -9.03 11.96 31.86
N GLU A 400 -10.32 11.66 31.93
CA GLU A 400 -10.86 10.34 31.59
C GLU A 400 -11.26 10.28 30.12
N TYR A 401 -10.88 9.20 29.43
CA TYR A 401 -11.11 8.98 28.01
C TYR A 401 -11.86 7.66 27.79
N LEU A 402 -12.87 7.68 26.94
CA LEU A 402 -13.44 6.47 26.36
C LEU A 402 -12.58 6.06 25.16
N ILE A 403 -11.84 4.96 25.30
CA ILE A 403 -10.98 4.43 24.25
C ILE A 403 -11.70 3.25 23.59
N SER A 404 -11.71 3.22 22.27
CA SER A 404 -12.47 2.25 21.50
C SER A 404 -11.68 1.76 20.31
N VAL A 405 -11.82 0.47 19.98
CA VAL A 405 -11.09 -0.17 18.89
C VAL A 405 -12.02 -0.96 17.99
N GLN A 406 -11.77 -0.89 16.69
CA GLN A 406 -12.56 -1.51 15.63
C GLN A 406 -11.62 -2.15 14.61
N ALA A 407 -11.94 -3.36 14.13
CA ALA A 407 -11.13 -4.05 13.12
C ALA A 407 -11.60 -3.66 11.71
N ILE A 408 -10.67 -3.35 10.81
CA ILE A 408 -10.98 -2.90 9.44
C ILE A 408 -10.36 -3.88 8.43
N LYS A 409 -11.16 -4.30 7.44
CA LYS A 409 -10.72 -5.17 6.35
C LYS A 409 -11.43 -4.81 5.04
N GLY A 410 -10.68 -4.33 4.06
CA GLY A 410 -11.21 -3.73 2.84
C GLY A 410 -12.10 -2.54 3.17
N THR A 411 -13.40 -2.68 2.85
CA THR A 411 -14.45 -1.70 3.20
C THR A 411 -15.34 -2.16 4.36
N THR A 412 -15.04 -3.30 4.98
CA THR A 412 -15.86 -3.88 6.06
C THR A 412 -15.26 -3.50 7.41
N GLU A 413 -16.12 -3.07 8.33
CA GLU A 413 -15.74 -2.68 9.68
C GLU A 413 -16.35 -3.65 10.69
N GLY A 414 -15.56 -4.14 11.63
CA GLY A 414 -16.02 -5.01 12.71
C GLY A 414 -16.79 -4.23 13.78
N LYS A 415 -17.29 -4.95 14.79
CA LYS A 415 -17.91 -4.31 15.95
C LYS A 415 -16.86 -3.62 16.83
N GLN A 416 -17.11 -2.36 17.14
CA GLN A 416 -16.31 -1.56 18.05
C GLN A 416 -16.36 -2.16 19.48
N SER A 417 -15.22 -2.15 20.16
CA SER A 417 -15.08 -2.59 21.57
C SER A 417 -14.34 -1.52 22.35
N SER A 418 -14.78 -1.20 23.57
CA SER A 418 -14.30 -0.02 24.31
C SER A 418 -13.87 -0.31 25.74
N VAL A 419 -12.96 0.52 26.25
CA VAL A 419 -12.47 0.57 27.62
C VAL A 419 -12.34 2.03 28.05
N THR A 420 -12.57 2.32 29.33
CA THR A 420 -12.27 3.64 29.90
C THR A 420 -10.84 3.65 30.45
N GLY A 421 -10.07 4.69 30.13
CA GLY A 421 -8.75 4.94 30.71
C GLY A 421 -8.61 6.39 31.14
N ALA A 422 -7.91 6.65 32.23
CA ALA A 422 -7.67 8.02 32.71
C ALA A 422 -6.17 8.32 32.76
N THR A 423 -5.77 9.50 32.31
CA THR A 423 -4.40 9.98 32.50
C THR A 423 -4.14 10.33 33.96
N ASP A 424 -2.87 10.28 34.36
CA ASP A 424 -2.46 10.69 35.70
C ASP A 424 -2.56 12.21 35.88
N ILE A 425 -2.66 12.66 37.12
CA ILE A 425 -2.62 14.09 37.48
C ILE A 425 -1.17 14.58 37.29
N ASP A 426 -0.98 15.67 36.53
CA ASP A 426 0.35 16.27 36.38
C ASP A 426 0.87 16.83 37.71
N ALA A 427 2.17 16.67 37.95
CA ALA A 427 2.79 17.12 39.19
C ALA A 427 3.01 18.65 39.19
N PRO A 428 2.91 19.34 40.34
CA PRO A 428 3.25 20.76 40.41
C PRO A 428 4.70 21.00 39.96
N THR A 429 4.93 22.00 39.11
CA THR A 429 6.26 22.31 38.56
C THR A 429 6.78 23.66 39.05
N ASN A 430 8.06 23.96 38.78
CA ASN A 430 8.71 25.23 39.16
C ASN A 430 8.54 25.54 40.66
N LEU A 431 8.79 24.53 41.51
CA LEU A 431 8.81 24.69 42.96
C LEU A 431 9.99 25.56 43.36
N ASP A 432 9.71 26.71 43.94
CA ASP A 432 10.71 27.63 44.48
C ASP A 432 10.43 27.89 45.97
N THR A 433 11.50 27.97 46.77
CA THR A 433 11.44 28.28 48.20
C THR A 433 12.05 29.65 48.42
N THR A 434 11.20 30.63 48.73
CA THR A 434 11.59 32.02 48.94
C THR A 434 11.30 32.49 50.37
N LYS A 435 11.86 33.64 50.74
CA LYS A 435 11.61 34.31 52.03
C LYS A 435 11.85 33.39 53.24
N VAL A 436 12.91 32.56 53.16
CA VAL A 436 13.31 31.65 54.23
C VAL A 436 13.86 32.47 55.40
N THR A 437 13.42 32.12 56.60
CA THR A 437 13.88 32.69 57.87
C THR A 437 14.47 31.58 58.76
N GLU A 438 14.70 31.89 60.03
CA GLU A 438 15.00 30.91 61.07
C GLU A 438 13.85 29.91 61.33
N ASP A 439 12.59 30.27 61.08
CA ASP A 439 11.41 29.51 61.50
C ASP A 439 10.24 29.50 60.50
N THR A 440 10.40 30.13 59.33
CA THR A 440 9.38 30.18 58.26
C THR A 440 10.02 30.05 56.88
N ALA A 441 9.25 29.58 55.90
CA ALA A 441 9.63 29.58 54.49
C ALA A 441 8.37 29.75 53.63
N THR A 442 8.48 30.40 52.46
CA THR A 442 7.37 30.51 51.51
C THR A 442 7.68 29.64 50.30
N VAL A 443 6.89 28.58 50.10
CA VAL A 443 7.01 27.71 48.93
C VAL A 443 6.01 28.16 47.89
N SER A 444 6.43 28.27 46.64
CA SER A 444 5.61 28.61 45.47
C SER A 444 5.77 27.58 44.36
N TRP A 445 4.73 27.38 43.55
CA TRP A 445 4.69 26.40 42.46
C TRP A 445 3.75 26.85 41.34
N ASP A 446 3.97 26.33 40.14
CA ASP A 446 3.05 26.48 39.02
C ASP A 446 1.82 25.58 39.18
N ARG A 447 0.66 26.10 38.79
CA ARG A 447 -0.60 25.37 38.80
C ARG A 447 -0.54 24.19 37.82
N VAL A 448 -1.05 23.05 38.27
CA VAL A 448 -1.23 21.84 37.45
C VAL A 448 -2.35 22.05 36.44
N LYS A 449 -2.31 21.31 35.33
CA LYS A 449 -3.27 21.40 34.22
C LYS A 449 -4.52 20.56 34.47
N ALA A 450 -4.37 19.42 35.12
CA ALA A 450 -5.47 18.57 35.54
C ALA A 450 -6.47 19.34 36.42
N GLU A 451 -7.76 19.00 36.32
CA GLU A 451 -8.73 19.47 37.30
C GLU A 451 -8.53 18.74 38.63
N ILE A 452 -8.44 19.51 39.72
CA ILE A 452 -8.03 19.04 41.04
C ILE A 452 -8.89 19.67 42.15
N GLU A 453 -9.03 18.95 43.25
CA GLU A 453 -9.70 19.44 44.47
C GLU A 453 -8.76 20.30 45.32
N GLY A 454 -7.46 19.98 45.31
CA GLY A 454 -6.45 20.72 46.05
C GLY A 454 -5.03 20.22 45.84
N TYR A 455 -4.13 20.85 46.60
CA TYR A 455 -2.76 20.41 46.80
C TYR A 455 -2.59 19.90 48.23
N MET A 456 -1.62 19.01 48.42
CA MET A 456 -1.19 18.56 49.73
C MET A 456 0.29 18.87 49.88
N LEU A 457 0.67 19.53 50.97
CA LEU A 457 2.07 19.77 51.35
C LEU A 457 2.47 18.91 52.55
N SER A 458 3.73 18.49 52.58
CA SER A 458 4.37 17.95 53.78
C SER A 458 5.86 18.30 53.75
N TYR A 459 6.50 18.57 54.87
CA TYR A 459 7.94 18.79 54.93
C TYR A 459 8.63 17.81 55.88
N THR A 460 9.85 17.39 55.54
CA THR A 460 10.64 16.43 56.32
C THR A 460 11.96 17.04 56.74
N SER A 461 12.42 16.71 57.94
CA SER A 461 13.68 17.15 58.51
C SER A 461 14.36 16.02 59.27
N ALA A 462 15.62 16.20 59.68
CA ALA A 462 16.33 15.26 60.55
C ALA A 462 15.62 15.00 61.91
N ALA A 463 14.67 15.84 62.31
CA ALA A 463 13.87 15.68 63.53
C ALA A 463 12.50 15.00 63.30
N GLY A 464 12.16 14.64 62.06
CA GLY A 464 10.89 14.04 61.68
C GLY A 464 10.14 14.82 60.60
N SER A 465 8.97 14.29 60.23
CA SER A 465 8.07 14.83 59.20
C SER A 465 6.94 15.66 59.80
N SER A 466 6.46 16.65 59.05
CA SER A 466 5.20 17.33 59.35
C SER A 466 3.99 16.41 59.09
N PRO A 467 2.82 16.73 59.67
CA PRO A 467 1.55 16.29 59.13
C PRO A 467 1.37 16.75 57.67
N GLU A 468 0.46 16.12 56.95
CA GLU A 468 0.03 16.58 55.64
C GLU A 468 -0.88 17.82 55.77
N ILE A 469 -0.65 18.83 54.94
CA ILE A 469 -1.25 20.16 54.99
C ILE A 469 -2.06 20.37 53.71
N PRO A 470 -3.41 20.35 53.78
CA PRO A 470 -4.24 20.59 52.61
C PRO A 470 -4.23 22.08 52.23
N VAL A 471 -4.10 22.34 50.94
CA VAL A 471 -4.04 23.68 50.35
C VAL A 471 -5.01 23.76 49.17
N GLY A 472 -5.76 24.86 49.06
CA GLY A 472 -6.82 24.99 48.06
C GLY A 472 -6.30 24.99 46.62
N ARG A 473 -7.08 24.41 45.70
CA ARG A 473 -6.74 24.21 44.26
C ARG A 473 -6.27 25.43 43.48
N ASP A 474 -6.64 26.63 43.92
CA ASP A 474 -6.31 27.90 43.26
C ASP A 474 -5.05 28.57 43.88
N SER A 475 -4.42 27.94 44.86
CA SER A 475 -3.20 28.43 45.51
C SER A 475 -1.95 28.08 44.70
N THR A 476 -1.06 29.06 44.52
CA THR A 476 0.27 28.88 43.89
C THR A 476 1.42 29.14 44.86
N SER A 477 1.11 29.40 46.15
CA SER A 477 2.11 29.49 47.21
C SER A 477 1.51 29.21 48.59
N TYR A 478 2.36 28.79 49.52
CA TYR A 478 2.03 28.55 50.92
C TYR A 478 3.19 28.94 51.84
N ARG A 479 2.89 29.57 52.97
CA ARG A 479 3.90 29.96 53.97
C ARG A 479 3.96 28.94 55.09
N LEU A 480 5.01 28.13 55.08
CA LEU A 480 5.37 27.24 56.18
C LEU A 480 5.80 28.08 57.40
N ILE A 481 5.39 27.66 58.59
CA ILE A 481 5.65 28.33 59.86
C ILE A 481 6.02 27.30 60.93
N GLY A 482 6.83 27.69 61.92
CA GLY A 482 7.27 26.79 62.98
C GLY A 482 8.33 25.78 62.51
N LEU A 483 9.09 26.10 61.47
CA LEU A 483 10.26 25.34 61.06
C LEU A 483 11.34 25.42 62.16
N ARG A 484 12.20 24.39 62.27
CA ARG A 484 13.31 24.38 63.23
C ARG A 484 14.52 25.11 62.66
N PRO A 485 15.08 26.13 63.33
CA PRO A 485 16.24 26.88 62.84
C PRO A 485 17.51 26.04 62.66
N GLY A 486 18.29 26.35 61.63
CA GLY A 486 19.55 25.68 61.35
C GLY A 486 19.40 24.23 60.88
N VAL A 487 18.25 23.90 60.28
CA VAL A 487 17.94 22.57 59.75
C VAL A 487 17.42 22.71 58.31
N LEU A 488 17.86 21.80 57.45
CA LEU A 488 17.33 21.60 56.11
C LEU A 488 15.96 20.91 56.19
N HIS A 489 14.94 21.51 55.57
CA HIS A 489 13.61 20.91 55.42
C HIS A 489 13.35 20.63 53.94
N THR A 490 13.16 19.38 53.57
CA THR A 490 12.70 19.00 52.23
C THR A 490 11.17 19.11 52.21
N VAL A 491 10.63 20.02 51.41
CA VAL A 491 9.19 20.23 51.26
C VAL A 491 8.70 19.47 50.03
N TYR A 492 7.72 18.60 50.23
CA TYR A 492 7.00 17.88 49.19
C TYR A 492 5.64 18.50 48.95
N ILE A 493 5.22 18.56 47.68
CA ILE A 493 3.88 18.92 47.26
C ILE A 493 3.38 17.97 46.16
N TRP A 494 2.11 17.61 46.23
CA TRP A 494 1.40 16.90 45.16
C TRP A 494 -0.02 17.43 45.04
N ALA A 495 -0.62 17.27 43.87
CA ALA A 495 -2.03 17.58 43.65
C ALA A 495 -2.90 16.33 43.89
N PHE A 496 -4.18 16.53 44.22
CA PHE A 496 -5.12 15.43 44.41
C PHE A 496 -6.53 15.75 43.86
N ASN A 497 -7.25 14.70 43.49
CA ASN A 497 -8.65 14.73 43.06
C ASN A 497 -9.31 13.40 43.48
N GLY A 498 -10.09 13.43 44.56
CA GLY A 498 -10.54 12.22 45.26
C GLY A 498 -9.35 11.36 45.69
N ASP A 499 -9.42 10.05 45.42
CA ASP A 499 -8.36 9.09 45.74
C ASP A 499 -7.14 9.17 44.80
N LYS A 500 -7.21 9.93 43.69
CA LYS A 500 -6.11 10.08 42.73
C LYS A 500 -5.15 11.19 43.18
N VAL A 501 -3.85 10.92 43.13
CA VAL A 501 -2.77 11.87 43.48
C VAL A 501 -1.74 12.00 42.36
N SER A 502 -1.16 13.18 42.20
CA SER A 502 0.00 13.37 41.32
C SER A 502 1.26 12.74 41.94
N ARG A 503 2.33 12.65 41.14
CA ARG A 503 3.68 12.45 41.68
C ARG A 503 4.02 13.60 42.65
N LYS A 504 4.82 13.32 43.69
CA LYS A 504 5.34 14.35 44.61
C LYS A 504 6.49 15.09 43.95
N SER A 505 6.36 16.41 43.86
CA SER A 505 7.46 17.33 43.56
C SER A 505 8.07 17.82 44.88
N SER A 506 9.36 18.16 44.89
CA SER A 506 10.04 18.65 46.10
C SER A 506 10.95 19.84 45.86
N THR A 507 11.13 20.64 46.90
CA THR A 507 12.09 21.75 47.01
C THR A 507 12.66 21.76 48.43
N GLU A 508 13.78 22.46 48.63
CA GLU A 508 14.49 22.46 49.91
C GLU A 508 14.53 23.84 50.55
N ALA A 509 14.39 23.87 51.87
CA ALA A 509 14.36 25.06 52.69
C ALA A 509 15.37 24.92 53.83
N GLU A 510 16.60 25.42 53.65
CA GLU A 510 17.56 25.52 54.75
C GLU A 510 17.23 26.74 55.61
N THR A 511 16.70 26.48 56.80
CA THR A 511 16.36 27.56 57.75
C THR A 511 17.62 28.21 58.31
N GLY A 512 17.64 29.53 58.36
CA GLY A 512 18.79 30.28 58.86
C GLY A 512 19.13 29.91 60.30
N VAL A 513 20.41 29.60 60.57
CA VAL A 513 20.89 29.42 61.95
C VAL A 513 20.76 30.77 62.67
N LYS A 514 20.03 30.80 63.79
CA LYS A 514 19.73 32.01 64.56
C LYS A 514 20.96 32.59 65.26
N HIS A 515 21.82 33.24 64.50
CA HIS A 515 23.01 33.94 64.98
C HIS A 515 22.86 35.45 64.84
N LYS A 516 22.51 36.11 65.95
CA LYS A 516 23.12 37.43 66.20
C LYS A 516 24.64 37.24 66.24
N LEU A 517 25.40 38.14 65.63
CA LEU A 517 26.81 38.31 65.97
C LEU A 517 26.86 38.64 67.47
N PHE A 518 27.25 37.65 68.28
CA PHE A 518 27.40 37.83 69.71
C PHE A 518 28.76 37.37 70.20
N PHE A 519 29.41 38.23 70.98
CA PHE A 519 30.67 37.90 71.65
C PHE A 519 30.40 37.76 73.14
N ARG A 520 30.64 36.55 73.66
CA ARG A 520 30.51 36.28 75.09
C ARG A 520 31.81 36.70 75.77
N VAL A 521 31.72 37.76 76.57
CA VAL A 521 32.80 38.22 77.46
C VAL A 521 32.54 37.59 78.81
N SER A 522 33.59 37.06 79.44
CA SER A 522 33.50 36.38 80.74
C SER A 522 34.63 36.84 81.66
N TRP A 523 34.36 36.83 82.96
CA TRP A 523 35.25 37.32 84.00
C TRP A 523 35.10 36.49 85.27
N ASP A 524 36.15 36.50 86.09
CA ASP A 524 36.12 35.83 87.39
C ASP A 524 35.29 36.63 88.42
N PRO A 525 34.55 35.97 89.33
CA PRO A 525 33.84 36.65 90.42
C PRO A 525 34.78 37.48 91.30
N VAL A 526 34.32 38.65 91.73
CA VAL A 526 35.04 39.43 92.75
C VAL A 526 34.84 38.82 94.14
N GLN A 527 35.87 38.86 94.99
CA GLN A 527 35.81 38.28 96.35
C GLN A 527 35.00 39.14 97.34
N ALA A 528 34.71 40.39 97.00
CA ALA A 528 33.88 41.27 97.81
C ALA A 528 32.41 41.15 97.40
N GLU A 529 31.50 41.17 98.37
CA GLU A 529 30.06 41.32 98.10
C GLU A 529 29.80 42.69 97.43
N ILE A 530 29.14 42.68 96.27
CA ILE A 530 28.92 43.83 95.38
C ILE A 530 27.44 43.99 95.02
N ASP A 531 27.06 45.19 94.56
CA ASP A 531 25.69 45.47 94.11
C ASP A 531 25.51 45.11 92.61
N GLY A 532 26.59 45.13 91.83
CA GLY A 532 26.59 44.72 90.43
C GLY A 532 27.92 44.95 89.70
N TYR A 533 27.90 44.68 88.41
CA TYR A 533 28.96 45.00 87.46
C TYR A 533 28.48 46.03 86.43
N THR A 534 29.40 46.81 85.87
CA THR A 534 29.14 47.69 84.72
C THR A 534 30.10 47.35 83.59
N LEU A 535 29.56 47.19 82.39
CA LEU A 535 30.32 46.85 81.18
C LEU A 535 30.16 47.94 80.11
N THR A 536 31.26 48.26 79.41
CA THR A 536 31.23 49.09 78.19
C THR A 536 32.11 48.47 77.10
N TYR A 537 31.94 48.92 75.86
CA TYR A 537 32.87 48.58 74.78
C TYR A 537 33.09 49.77 73.85
N SER A 538 34.26 49.85 73.23
CA SER A 538 34.60 50.90 72.25
C SER A 538 35.36 50.35 71.06
N SER A 539 35.18 50.99 69.90
CA SER A 539 35.97 50.79 68.68
C SER A 539 36.51 52.13 68.18
N SER A 540 37.17 52.11 67.03
CA SER A 540 37.57 53.34 66.30
C SER A 540 36.39 54.20 65.84
N GLU A 541 35.16 53.66 65.84
CA GLU A 541 33.97 54.35 65.35
C GLU A 541 33.08 54.92 66.47
N GLY A 542 33.30 54.55 67.74
CA GLY A 542 32.52 55.03 68.88
C GLY A 542 32.57 54.10 70.10
N SER A 543 31.90 54.52 71.18
CA SER A 543 31.75 53.74 72.42
C SER A 543 30.28 53.43 72.72
N SER A 544 30.03 52.31 73.40
CA SER A 544 28.73 51.98 73.98
C SER A 544 28.41 52.85 75.19
N GLU A 545 27.13 52.87 75.55
CA GLU A 545 26.70 53.30 76.89
C GLU A 545 27.12 52.28 77.97
N GLU A 546 26.91 52.63 79.24
CA GLU A 546 27.18 51.76 80.39
C GLU A 546 26.07 50.72 80.57
N ILE A 547 26.44 49.43 80.50
CA ILE A 547 25.52 48.31 80.62
C ILE A 547 25.60 47.76 82.06
N PRO A 548 24.54 47.90 82.87
CA PRO A 548 24.48 47.32 84.21
C PRO A 548 24.24 45.81 84.14
N ILE A 549 24.92 45.05 85.00
CA ILE A 549 24.94 43.59 85.03
C ILE A 549 24.80 43.13 86.49
N ALA A 550 24.05 42.05 86.71
CA ALA A 550 23.76 41.52 88.05
C ALA A 550 25.03 40.97 88.76
N PRO A 551 25.11 41.05 90.11
CA PRO A 551 26.33 40.73 90.87
C PRO A 551 26.71 39.24 90.85
N ASP A 552 25.78 38.35 90.51
CA ASP A 552 25.98 36.90 90.36
C ASP A 552 26.47 36.49 88.95
N SER A 553 26.53 37.43 88.02
CA SER A 553 26.89 37.15 86.62
C SER A 553 28.41 37.07 86.41
N THR A 554 28.86 36.04 85.70
CA THR A 554 30.26 35.81 85.30
C THR A 554 30.50 35.96 83.80
N SER A 555 29.46 36.31 83.03
CA SER A 555 29.58 36.54 81.59
C SER A 555 28.44 37.38 81.02
N TYR A 556 28.70 38.09 79.92
CA TYR A 556 27.72 38.84 79.15
C TYR A 556 27.91 38.63 77.64
N SER A 557 26.81 38.65 76.89
CA SER A 557 26.83 38.51 75.43
C SER A 557 26.60 39.87 74.76
N LEU A 558 27.67 40.47 74.23
CA LEU A 558 27.58 41.68 73.41
C LEU A 558 26.88 41.37 72.09
N THR A 559 25.93 42.19 71.65
CA THR A 559 25.22 42.00 70.37
C THR A 559 25.11 43.31 69.59
N GLY A 560 24.94 43.24 68.27
CA GLY A 560 24.81 44.44 67.42
C GLY A 560 26.13 45.10 67.04
N LEU A 561 27.23 44.35 67.10
CA LEU A 561 28.57 44.80 66.71
C LEU A 561 28.73 44.79 65.18
N ARG A 562 29.54 45.71 64.64
CA ARG A 562 29.82 45.80 63.20
C ARG A 562 30.86 44.75 62.77
N PRO A 563 30.71 44.09 61.61
CA PRO A 563 31.68 43.11 61.08
C PRO A 563 33.05 43.73 60.75
N ALA A 564 34.11 42.92 60.81
CA ALA A 564 35.51 43.31 60.61
C ALA A 564 36.02 44.54 61.42
N VAL A 565 35.44 44.83 62.59
CA VAL A 565 35.86 45.92 63.50
C VAL A 565 36.49 45.37 64.78
N LEU A 566 37.55 46.05 65.26
CA LEU A 566 38.20 45.79 66.55
C LEU A 566 37.50 46.55 67.68
N TYR A 567 37.04 45.82 68.68
CA TYR A 567 36.44 46.35 69.90
C TYR A 567 37.34 46.10 71.12
N THR A 568 37.41 47.08 72.02
CA THR A 568 37.96 46.95 73.37
C THR A 568 36.80 46.96 74.36
N VAL A 569 36.64 45.91 75.14
CA VAL A 569 35.58 45.77 76.15
C VAL A 569 36.16 46.07 77.53
N TYR A 570 35.45 46.86 78.34
CA TYR A 570 35.81 47.22 79.71
C TYR A 570 34.75 46.69 80.68
N ILE A 571 35.16 46.23 81.85
CA ILE A 571 34.26 45.85 82.95
C ILE A 571 34.85 46.23 84.31
N TRP A 572 33.97 46.60 85.24
CA TRP A 572 34.29 46.83 86.65
C TRP A 572 33.08 46.47 87.54
N ALA A 573 33.33 46.22 88.82
CA ALA A 573 32.28 45.99 89.82
C ALA A 573 31.99 47.27 90.62
N PHE A 574 30.79 47.39 91.21
CA PHE A 574 30.42 48.51 92.08
C PHE A 574 29.67 48.08 93.35
N LYS A 575 29.78 48.91 94.39
CA LYS A 575 29.00 48.83 95.63
C LYS A 575 28.73 50.25 96.17
N GLY A 576 27.49 50.70 96.10
CA GLY A 576 27.12 52.11 96.23
C GLY A 576 27.98 53.01 95.32
N GLU A 577 28.48 54.11 95.87
CA GLU A 577 29.37 55.07 95.19
C GLU A 577 30.80 54.55 94.93
N LYS A 578 31.14 53.30 95.26
CA LYS A 578 32.51 52.75 95.12
C LYS A 578 32.59 51.78 93.95
N ALA A 579 33.59 51.96 93.08
CA ALA A 579 33.87 51.09 91.94
C ALA A 579 35.25 50.40 92.05
N SER A 580 35.39 49.23 91.43
CA SER A 580 36.69 48.58 91.24
C SER A 580 37.53 49.26 90.14
N MET A 581 38.79 48.87 90.00
CA MET A 581 39.52 49.17 88.76
C MET A 581 38.81 48.54 87.56
N LYS A 582 38.88 49.21 86.40
CA LYS A 582 38.38 48.68 85.13
C LYS A 582 39.42 47.71 84.55
N ILE A 583 39.00 46.48 84.25
CA ILE A 583 39.78 45.53 83.44
C ILE A 583 39.25 45.57 81.99
N SER A 584 40.10 45.27 81.02
CA SER A 584 39.69 45.24 79.61
C SER A 584 40.28 44.09 78.81
N THR A 585 39.61 43.75 77.72
CA THR A 585 40.07 42.80 76.70
C THR A 585 39.76 43.34 75.30
N LYS A 586 40.40 42.78 74.27
CA LYS A 586 40.17 43.14 72.87
C LYS A 586 39.58 41.96 72.11
N VAL A 587 38.61 42.24 71.27
CA VAL A 587 37.96 41.26 70.39
C VAL A 587 37.71 41.89 69.03
N GLU A 588 38.03 41.16 67.97
CA GLU A 588 37.81 41.61 66.60
C GLU A 588 36.71 40.75 65.99
N THR A 589 35.70 41.38 65.40
CA THR A 589 34.59 40.68 64.76
C THR A 589 35.01 40.05 63.43
N ASP A 590 34.39 38.94 63.04
CA ASP A 590 34.60 38.33 61.73
C ASP A 590 34.06 39.18 60.57
N ILE A 591 34.46 38.84 59.34
CA ILE A 591 33.92 39.41 58.09
C ILE A 591 32.51 38.82 57.89
N ASP A 592 31.49 39.65 57.67
CA ASP A 592 30.18 39.14 57.27
C ASP A 592 30.23 38.59 55.84
N ALA A 593 29.41 37.58 55.57
CA ALA A 593 29.41 36.94 54.25
C ALA A 593 28.61 37.77 53.23
N PRO A 594 28.96 37.69 51.92
CA PRO A 594 28.11 38.20 50.85
C PRO A 594 26.69 37.66 50.96
N LYS A 595 25.69 38.40 50.46
CA LYS A 595 24.27 38.00 50.58
C LYS A 595 23.64 37.84 49.21
N ASP A 596 22.58 37.02 49.14
CA ASP A 596 21.77 36.84 47.94
C ASP A 596 22.57 36.42 46.68
N LEU A 597 23.52 35.49 46.85
CA LEU A 597 24.27 34.92 45.73
C LEU A 597 23.32 34.14 44.79
N LYS A 598 23.22 34.58 43.54
CA LYS A 598 22.31 34.02 42.53
C LYS A 598 22.94 33.96 41.15
N ALA A 599 22.56 32.95 40.37
CA ALA A 599 22.78 32.94 38.93
C ALA A 599 21.61 33.62 38.20
N THR A 600 21.92 34.54 37.29
CA THR A 600 21.03 35.20 36.34
C THR A 600 21.55 34.98 34.92
N ASP A 601 20.72 35.28 33.91
CA ASP A 601 21.12 35.23 32.49
C ASP A 601 21.75 33.88 32.07
N VAL A 602 21.25 32.80 32.67
CA VAL A 602 21.75 31.44 32.45
C VAL A 602 21.39 31.01 31.02
N THR A 603 22.40 30.59 30.27
CA THR A 603 22.27 30.09 28.90
C THR A 603 22.58 28.59 28.84
N VAL A 604 22.79 28.05 27.64
CA VAL A 604 23.25 26.67 27.43
C VAL A 604 24.72 26.46 27.82
N GLU A 605 25.54 27.52 27.88
CA GLU A 605 27.01 27.42 28.09
C GLU A 605 27.60 28.52 29.00
N SER A 606 26.76 29.39 29.58
CA SER A 606 27.19 30.52 30.40
C SER A 606 26.15 30.91 31.46
N ALA A 607 26.58 31.67 32.46
CA ALA A 607 25.71 32.27 33.48
C ALA A 607 26.35 33.55 34.05
N SER A 608 25.52 34.51 34.46
CA SER A 608 25.95 35.68 35.22
C SER A 608 25.71 35.43 36.71
N LEU A 609 26.73 35.53 37.54
CA LEU A 609 26.60 35.40 39.00
C LEU A 609 26.45 36.78 39.60
N THR A 610 25.56 36.96 40.57
CA THR A 610 25.25 38.24 41.21
C THR A 610 25.16 38.07 42.72
N TRP A 611 25.58 39.06 43.51
CA TRP A 611 25.50 39.05 44.96
C TRP A 611 25.48 40.48 45.54
N ILE A 612 25.03 40.60 46.78
CA ILE A 612 25.13 41.82 47.59
C ILE A 612 26.47 41.79 48.36
N PRO A 613 27.33 42.82 48.22
CA PRO A 613 28.57 42.93 48.99
C PRO A 613 28.37 42.90 50.51
N PRO A 614 29.36 42.41 51.29
CA PRO A 614 29.33 42.45 52.75
C PRO A 614 29.42 43.89 53.29
N LEU A 615 29.05 44.07 54.56
CA LEU A 615 29.18 45.35 55.27
C LEU A 615 30.63 45.61 55.74
N ALA A 616 31.39 44.54 55.99
CA ALA A 616 32.82 44.62 56.16
C ALA A 616 33.48 45.18 54.88
N ASP A 617 34.36 46.15 55.07
CA ASP A 617 35.33 46.53 54.05
C ASP A 617 36.29 45.36 53.78
N ILE A 618 36.60 45.07 52.52
CA ILE A 618 37.24 43.82 52.05
C ILE A 618 38.23 44.09 50.91
N GLU A 619 39.13 43.15 50.65
CA GLU A 619 40.10 43.24 49.55
C GLU A 619 39.56 42.59 48.26
N GLY A 620 38.75 41.53 48.40
CA GLY A 620 38.14 40.85 47.26
C GLY A 620 37.32 39.64 47.67
N TYR A 621 37.00 38.83 46.66
CA TYR A 621 36.25 37.58 46.78
C TYR A 621 37.08 36.42 46.24
N ILE A 622 36.83 35.23 46.76
CA ILE A 622 37.22 33.95 46.16
C ILE A 622 35.92 33.29 45.70
N LEU A 623 35.77 33.14 44.39
CA LEU A 623 34.62 32.52 43.74
C LEU A 623 35.06 31.17 43.18
N THR A 624 34.40 30.08 43.54
CA THR A 624 34.65 28.76 42.95
C THR A 624 33.39 28.21 42.32
N TYR A 625 33.52 27.46 41.23
CA TYR A 625 32.41 26.70 40.65
C TYR A 625 32.86 25.31 40.19
N ARG A 626 31.94 24.34 40.29
CA ARG A 626 32.13 22.94 39.89
C ARG A 626 30.81 22.31 39.45
N ASP A 627 30.90 21.24 38.67
CA ASP A 627 29.79 20.31 38.43
C ASP A 627 29.30 19.70 39.76
N GLU A 628 27.98 19.54 39.89
CA GLU A 628 27.34 18.86 41.04
C GLU A 628 27.84 17.43 41.21
N ASP A 629 28.08 16.71 40.09
CA ASP A 629 28.64 15.35 40.12
C ASP A 629 30.13 15.31 40.51
N GLY A 630 30.81 16.47 40.62
CA GLY A 630 32.24 16.56 40.93
C GLY A 630 33.18 16.07 39.82
N ASN A 631 32.67 15.76 38.62
CA ASN A 631 33.44 15.21 37.50
C ASN A 631 34.34 16.23 36.78
N MET A 632 34.13 17.54 37.01
CA MET A 632 34.92 18.62 36.44
C MET A 632 35.90 19.21 37.47
N GLU A 633 37.04 19.70 37.01
CA GLU A 633 37.96 20.47 37.87
C GLU A 633 37.25 21.72 38.45
N THR A 634 37.48 21.98 39.73
CA THR A 634 36.93 23.16 40.40
C THR A 634 37.66 24.41 39.93
N VAL A 635 36.94 25.36 39.33
CA VAL A 635 37.54 26.59 38.81
C VAL A 635 37.43 27.71 39.84
N GLU A 636 38.57 28.19 40.32
CA GLU A 636 38.67 29.38 41.18
C GLU A 636 38.85 30.67 40.34
N LYS A 637 38.20 31.75 40.78
CA LYS A 637 38.33 33.13 40.29
C LYS A 637 38.39 34.08 41.48
N GLN A 638 39.09 35.20 41.33
CA GLN A 638 39.25 36.20 42.40
C GLN A 638 38.74 37.59 41.96
N PRO A 639 37.42 37.86 42.05
CA PRO A 639 36.86 39.20 41.82
C PRO A 639 37.34 40.21 42.87
N GLY A 640 37.57 41.46 42.46
CA GLY A 640 37.94 42.55 43.37
C GLY A 640 36.78 43.06 44.24
N ALA A 641 37.09 43.72 45.36
CA ALA A 641 36.12 44.18 46.36
C ALA A 641 34.91 44.96 45.81
N GLY A 642 35.11 45.83 44.81
CA GLY A 642 34.07 46.67 44.21
C GLY A 642 33.12 45.97 43.24
N VAL A 643 33.22 44.64 43.10
CA VAL A 643 32.43 43.84 42.14
C VAL A 643 31.26 43.15 42.85
N SER A 644 30.07 43.24 42.27
CA SER A 644 28.84 42.55 42.72
C SER A 644 28.28 41.55 41.70
N SER A 645 28.98 41.33 40.58
CA SER A 645 28.60 40.34 39.56
C SER A 645 29.79 39.77 38.79
N PHE A 646 29.72 38.51 38.36
CA PHE A 646 30.76 37.83 37.62
C PHE A 646 30.19 36.90 36.54
N ALA A 647 30.58 37.08 35.28
CA ALA A 647 30.16 36.23 34.17
C ALA A 647 31.02 34.97 34.08
N VAL A 648 30.37 33.81 34.02
CA VAL A 648 30.98 32.48 33.81
C VAL A 648 30.59 31.98 32.42
N SER A 649 31.53 31.38 31.70
CA SER A 649 31.34 30.85 30.35
C SER A 649 32.03 29.49 30.20
N SER A 650 31.76 28.79 29.10
CA SER A 650 32.30 27.46 28.82
C SER A 650 31.80 26.38 29.79
N LEU A 651 30.53 26.51 30.19
CA LEU A 651 29.79 25.51 30.95
C LEU A 651 29.23 24.43 30.03
N GLU A 652 29.04 23.22 30.56
CA GLU A 652 28.36 22.13 29.85
C GLU A 652 26.83 22.35 29.84
N MET A 653 26.17 21.90 28.78
CA MET A 653 24.72 22.08 28.59
C MET A 653 23.87 21.12 29.45
N GLY A 654 22.78 21.62 30.02
CA GLY A 654 21.86 20.84 30.85
C GLY A 654 22.47 20.30 32.15
N LYS A 655 23.62 20.82 32.59
CA LYS A 655 24.38 20.41 33.77
C LYS A 655 24.11 21.32 34.96
N THR A 656 24.14 20.75 36.17
CA THR A 656 24.00 21.48 37.42
C THR A 656 25.38 21.93 37.91
N TYR A 657 25.49 23.19 38.32
CA TYR A 657 26.71 23.79 38.85
C TYR A 657 26.50 24.28 40.28
N ILE A 658 27.41 23.86 41.16
CA ILE A 658 27.54 24.40 42.52
C ILE A 658 28.55 25.54 42.45
N VAL A 659 28.15 26.73 42.89
CA VAL A 659 28.99 27.93 42.98
C VAL A 659 29.12 28.32 44.44
N THR A 660 30.34 28.66 44.87
CA THR A 660 30.57 29.25 46.20
C THR A 660 31.34 30.56 46.11
N ILE A 661 31.05 31.49 47.03
CA ILE A 661 31.77 32.75 47.18
C ILE A 661 32.20 32.96 48.63
N ILE A 662 33.40 33.52 48.82
CA ILE A 662 33.98 33.88 50.11
C ILE A 662 34.56 35.28 49.99
N ALA A 663 34.18 36.22 50.87
CA ALA A 663 34.83 37.53 50.94
C ALA A 663 36.10 37.45 51.81
N TYR A 664 37.13 38.24 51.49
CA TYR A 664 38.41 38.18 52.21
C TYR A 664 39.06 39.55 52.47
N ARG A 665 39.90 39.57 53.51
CA ARG A 665 40.78 40.68 53.91
C ARG A 665 42.02 40.10 54.60
N GLY A 666 43.19 40.26 53.99
CA GLY A 666 44.43 39.63 54.42
C GLY A 666 44.27 38.11 54.57
N ASN A 667 44.51 37.60 55.78
CA ASN A 667 44.34 36.18 56.11
C ASN A 667 42.92 35.81 56.58
N LYS A 668 42.01 36.78 56.78
CA LYS A 668 40.63 36.51 57.19
C LYS A 668 39.73 36.19 56.00
N ARG A 669 38.72 35.36 56.25
CA ARG A 669 37.72 34.89 55.28
C ARG A 669 36.34 35.01 55.93
N SER A 670 35.32 35.37 55.16
CA SER A 670 33.94 35.25 55.59
C SER A 670 33.54 33.77 55.69
N LYS A 671 32.32 33.50 56.16
CA LYS A 671 31.68 32.21 55.86
C LYS A 671 31.53 32.03 54.34
N VAL A 672 31.55 30.78 53.90
CA VAL A 672 31.21 30.39 52.52
C VAL A 672 29.73 30.64 52.29
N VAL A 673 29.38 31.14 51.11
CA VAL A 673 28.00 31.30 50.64
C VAL A 673 27.90 30.59 49.32
N GLU A 674 26.89 29.75 49.15
CA GLU A 674 26.73 28.91 47.97
C GLU A 674 25.39 29.14 47.26
N THR A 675 25.36 28.79 45.98
CA THR A 675 24.17 28.77 45.14
C THR A 675 24.31 27.66 44.11
N ILE A 676 23.19 27.11 43.66
CA ILE A 676 23.14 26.04 42.67
C ILE A 676 22.31 26.52 41.50
N PHE A 677 22.79 26.30 40.27
CA PHE A 677 22.04 26.61 39.06
C PHE A 677 22.26 25.53 37.99
N LYS A 678 21.33 25.44 37.04
CA LYS A 678 21.40 24.48 35.93
C LYS A 678 21.44 25.21 34.59
N THR A 679 22.39 24.88 33.74
CA THR A 679 22.44 25.44 32.37
C THR A 679 21.21 25.01 31.57
N VAL A 680 20.75 25.87 30.66
CA VAL A 680 19.52 25.65 29.90
C VAL A 680 19.63 24.40 29.05
N GLY A 681 18.66 23.50 29.16
CA GLY A 681 18.54 22.33 28.29
C GLY A 681 17.90 22.66 26.95
N LEU A 682 18.37 22.04 25.87
CA LEU A 682 17.72 22.12 24.56
C LEU A 682 16.35 21.43 24.58
N SER A 683 15.34 22.03 23.95
CA SER A 683 13.99 21.42 23.85
C SER A 683 14.00 20.10 23.07
N TYR A 684 14.96 19.93 22.15
CA TYR A 684 15.21 18.70 21.41
C TYR A 684 16.70 18.34 21.52
N PRO A 685 17.17 17.65 22.58
CA PRO A 685 18.59 17.32 22.76
C PRO A 685 19.16 16.45 21.63
N PHE A 686 18.31 15.64 21.00
CA PHE A 686 18.63 14.80 19.84
C PHE A 686 17.64 15.13 18.72
N PRO A 687 17.84 16.24 17.99
CA PRO A 687 16.86 16.69 17.03
C PRO A 687 16.81 15.71 15.84
N MET A 688 15.61 15.28 15.46
CA MET A 688 15.42 14.31 14.38
C MET A 688 15.43 14.96 12.98
N ASP A 689 15.24 16.28 12.91
CA ASP A 689 15.12 17.05 11.67
C ASP A 689 15.53 18.52 11.85
N CYS A 690 15.61 19.24 10.72
CA CYS A 690 15.98 20.65 10.69
C CYS A 690 14.97 21.59 11.36
N VAL A 691 13.71 21.18 11.56
CA VAL A 691 12.71 21.97 12.31
C VAL A 691 13.00 21.89 13.81
N GLN A 692 13.39 20.73 14.33
CA GLN A 692 13.80 20.57 15.73
C GLN A 692 15.12 21.31 16.01
N ILE A 693 16.09 21.23 15.09
CA ILE A 693 17.32 22.04 15.11
C ILE A 693 16.97 23.54 15.18
N MET A 694 16.03 24.00 14.36
CA MET A 694 15.58 25.39 14.33
C MET A 694 14.82 25.81 15.60
N LYS A 695 13.98 24.93 16.17
CA LYS A 695 13.27 25.15 17.44
C LYS A 695 14.22 25.25 18.64
N ASN A 696 15.38 24.60 18.57
CA ASN A 696 16.49 24.81 19.53
C ASN A 696 17.20 26.18 19.39
N GLY A 697 16.74 27.07 18.49
CA GLY A 697 17.28 28.42 18.31
C GLY A 697 18.27 28.57 17.16
N ASN A 698 18.61 27.50 16.45
CA ASN A 698 19.54 27.54 15.31
C ASN A 698 18.86 28.15 14.07
N LYS A 699 19.17 29.41 13.77
CA LYS A 699 18.53 30.19 12.69
C LYS A 699 19.40 30.40 11.44
N LYS A 700 20.54 29.73 11.32
CA LYS A 700 21.46 29.87 10.18
C LYS A 700 21.40 28.61 9.32
N SER A 701 21.43 28.75 8.00
CA SER A 701 21.64 27.62 7.10
C SER A 701 23.05 27.05 7.26
N GLY A 702 23.19 25.72 7.23
CA GLY A 702 24.46 25.06 7.50
C GLY A 702 24.35 23.55 7.70
N ILE A 703 25.48 22.91 8.02
CA ILE A 703 25.51 21.49 8.39
C ILE A 703 25.22 21.36 9.88
N TYR A 704 24.35 20.40 10.21
CA TYR A 704 23.95 20.06 11.57
C TYR A 704 23.88 18.55 11.75
N THR A 705 23.95 18.07 12.99
CA THR A 705 23.72 16.67 13.34
C THR A 705 22.26 16.42 13.65
N ALA A 706 21.66 15.42 13.01
CA ALA A 706 20.33 14.92 13.30
C ALA A 706 20.39 13.44 13.74
N TYR A 707 19.39 13.01 14.51
CA TYR A 707 19.33 11.67 15.12
C TYR A 707 18.05 10.95 14.68
N ILE A 708 18.14 10.06 13.69
CA ILE A 708 16.96 9.34 13.19
C ILE A 708 16.42 8.40 14.30
N TYR A 709 15.10 8.30 14.43
CA TYR A 709 14.42 7.52 15.47
C TYR A 709 14.74 7.92 16.92
N ASN A 710 15.32 9.11 17.16
CA ASN A 710 15.84 9.51 18.49
C ASN A 710 16.94 8.54 19.03
N ASP A 711 17.60 7.80 18.13
CA ASP A 711 18.65 6.84 18.46
C ASP A 711 20.01 7.55 18.53
N ARG A 712 20.54 7.69 19.75
CA ARG A 712 21.86 8.31 20.00
C ARG A 712 23.03 7.57 19.34
N SER A 713 22.86 6.31 18.97
CA SER A 713 23.91 5.51 18.32
C SER A 713 24.07 5.77 16.82
N LYS A 714 23.14 6.53 16.20
CA LYS A 714 23.10 6.80 14.75
C LYS A 714 22.98 8.29 14.41
N PRO A 715 23.97 9.12 14.76
CA PRO A 715 24.03 10.50 14.28
C PRO A 715 24.22 10.52 12.75
N ILE A 716 23.48 11.40 12.07
CA ILE A 716 23.69 11.74 10.66
C ILE A 716 23.97 13.23 10.50
N GLU A 717 24.88 13.58 9.60
CA GLU A 717 25.04 14.97 9.15
C GLU A 717 23.97 15.29 8.09
N VAL A 718 23.36 16.47 8.23
CA VAL A 718 22.36 17.01 7.32
C VAL A 718 22.66 18.47 7.02
N TYR A 719 22.42 18.92 5.79
CA TYR A 719 22.38 20.36 5.51
C TYR A 719 20.97 20.88 5.77
N CYS A 720 20.85 21.82 6.72
CA CYS A 720 19.62 22.54 6.98
C CYS A 720 19.60 23.88 6.24
N ASP A 721 18.56 24.10 5.46
CA ASP A 721 18.19 25.41 4.93
C ASP A 721 17.16 26.04 5.88
N MET A 722 17.60 27.11 6.53
CA MET A 722 16.83 27.92 7.50
C MET A 722 16.29 29.21 6.88
N ASP A 723 16.66 29.53 5.64
CA ASP A 723 16.38 30.81 4.99
C ASP A 723 15.14 30.71 4.08
N THR A 724 14.98 29.60 3.36
CA THR A 724 13.88 29.42 2.40
C THR A 724 12.55 29.13 3.09
N ASP A 725 11.50 29.89 2.75
CA ASP A 725 10.10 29.58 3.10
C ASP A 725 9.87 29.32 4.61
N GLY A 726 10.50 30.15 5.45
CA GLY A 726 10.43 30.04 6.92
C GLY A 726 11.35 28.98 7.54
N GLY A 727 12.21 28.34 6.74
CA GLY A 727 13.30 27.49 7.21
C GLY A 727 12.88 26.09 7.68
N GLY A 728 13.84 25.39 8.30
CA GLY A 728 13.68 24.03 8.80
C GLY A 728 13.68 22.95 7.71
N TRP A 729 14.20 23.25 6.51
CA TRP A 729 14.29 22.29 5.41
C TRP A 729 15.57 21.45 5.51
N LEU A 730 15.43 20.12 5.37
CA LEU A 730 16.53 19.17 5.29
C LEU A 730 16.84 18.90 3.82
N VAL A 731 18.02 19.31 3.34
CA VAL A 731 18.40 19.19 1.92
C VAL A 731 18.90 17.78 1.61
N LEU A 732 18.24 17.13 0.65
CA LEU A 732 18.54 15.77 0.18
C LEU A 732 19.51 15.77 -1.02
N GLN A 733 19.38 16.79 -1.88
CA GLN A 733 20.25 17.00 -3.04
C GLN A 733 20.39 18.49 -3.31
N ARG A 734 21.58 18.89 -3.75
CA ARG A 734 21.93 20.24 -4.16
C ARG A 734 22.87 20.20 -5.36
N ARG A 735 22.61 21.05 -6.35
CA ARG A 735 23.50 21.32 -7.49
C ARG A 735 23.46 22.80 -7.87
N THR A 736 24.65 23.36 -8.04
CA THR A 736 24.91 24.81 -8.04
C THR A 736 26.11 25.20 -8.91
N THR A 737 27.01 24.26 -9.21
CA THR A 737 28.29 24.54 -9.89
C THR A 737 28.58 23.58 -11.05
N GLY A 738 27.96 22.40 -11.08
CA GLY A 738 28.18 21.37 -12.10
C GLY A 738 29.51 20.63 -12.01
N ARG A 739 30.26 20.81 -10.91
CA ARG A 739 31.56 20.19 -10.70
C ARG A 739 31.44 18.72 -10.33
N LEU A 740 30.37 18.35 -9.64
CA LEU A 740 30.09 16.98 -9.28
C LEU A 740 29.28 16.29 -10.39
N ASP A 741 29.84 15.21 -10.92
CA ASP A 741 29.11 14.31 -11.81
C ASP A 741 28.06 13.50 -11.01
N PHE A 742 26.81 13.49 -11.49
CA PHE A 742 25.69 12.73 -10.92
C PHE A 742 25.39 11.41 -11.67
N MET A 743 26.17 11.05 -12.72
CA MET A 743 26.03 9.77 -13.42
C MET A 743 26.63 8.61 -12.59
N LYS A 744 26.04 8.35 -11.42
CA LYS A 744 26.50 7.35 -10.45
C LYS A 744 25.76 6.02 -10.53
N ARG A 745 26.40 4.99 -9.97
CA ARG A 745 25.91 3.61 -9.89
C ARG A 745 24.99 3.39 -8.68
N TRP A 746 24.21 2.30 -8.70
CA TRP A 746 23.23 1.91 -7.68
C TRP A 746 23.76 2.07 -6.24
N ARG A 747 24.90 1.43 -5.94
CA ARG A 747 25.51 1.47 -4.60
C ARG A 747 25.92 2.87 -4.14
N GLN A 748 26.27 3.76 -5.06
CA GLN A 748 26.64 5.15 -4.72
C GLN A 748 25.40 5.99 -4.42
N TYR A 749 24.31 5.80 -5.17
CA TYR A 749 23.02 6.44 -4.86
C TYR A 749 22.41 5.98 -3.54
N ILE A 750 22.65 4.73 -3.15
CA ILE A 750 22.33 4.21 -1.81
C ILE A 750 23.12 4.95 -0.72
N ALA A 751 24.44 4.97 -0.81
CA ALA A 751 25.31 5.50 0.26
C ALA A 751 25.31 7.04 0.38
N GLY A 752 25.09 7.74 -0.74
CA GLY A 752 25.32 9.18 -0.86
C GLY A 752 26.69 9.51 -1.46
N PHE A 753 26.82 10.73 -1.99
CA PHE A 753 28.06 11.23 -2.59
C PHE A 753 28.07 12.77 -2.67
N GLY A 754 29.26 13.37 -2.74
CA GLY A 754 29.45 14.83 -2.83
C GLY A 754 29.83 15.50 -1.52
N ASN A 755 29.66 16.81 -1.45
CA ASN A 755 29.94 17.65 -0.28
C ASN A 755 28.72 18.51 0.06
N MET A 756 28.24 18.43 1.30
CA MET A 756 27.04 19.14 1.76
C MET A 756 27.13 20.67 1.67
N THR A 757 28.34 21.25 1.65
CA THR A 757 28.53 22.71 1.43
C THR A 757 28.59 23.13 -0.04
N ASP A 758 28.65 22.20 -0.99
CA ASP A 758 28.71 22.47 -2.44
C ASP A 758 27.63 21.64 -3.15
N GLU A 759 27.98 20.61 -3.92
CA GLU A 759 27.02 19.71 -4.58
C GLU A 759 27.01 18.33 -3.92
N PHE A 760 25.83 17.74 -3.73
CA PHE A 760 25.70 16.41 -3.13
C PHE A 760 24.36 15.68 -3.40
N TRP A 761 24.37 14.38 -3.13
CA TRP A 761 23.21 13.51 -2.92
C TRP A 761 23.36 12.81 -1.56
N ILE A 762 22.37 12.92 -0.67
CA ILE A 762 22.49 12.48 0.73
C ILE A 762 22.59 10.95 0.91
N GLY A 763 21.97 10.18 0.01
CA GLY A 763 21.89 8.71 0.02
C GLY A 763 20.47 8.18 0.20
N LEU A 764 20.05 7.20 -0.62
CA LEU A 764 18.71 6.62 -0.58
C LEU A 764 18.40 5.89 0.74
N ASP A 765 19.37 5.26 1.38
CA ASP A 765 19.15 4.62 2.69
C ASP A 765 18.74 5.67 3.74
N LYS A 766 19.41 6.82 3.77
CA LYS A 766 19.05 7.93 4.68
C LYS A 766 17.71 8.56 4.34
N ILE A 767 17.38 8.71 3.05
CA ILE A 767 16.05 9.21 2.62
C ILE A 767 14.95 8.23 3.06
N TYR A 768 15.18 6.92 2.95
CA TYR A 768 14.27 5.90 3.43
C TYR A 768 14.12 5.98 4.95
N GLU A 769 15.22 6.01 5.70
CA GLU A 769 15.18 6.09 7.18
C GLU A 769 14.50 7.36 7.70
N LEU A 770 14.68 8.52 7.03
CA LEU A 770 13.99 9.77 7.37
C LEU A 770 12.48 9.72 7.06
N THR A 771 12.11 9.26 5.85
CA THR A 771 10.71 9.33 5.38
C THR A 771 9.83 8.16 5.83
N ASN A 772 10.43 7.06 6.29
CA ASN A 772 9.72 5.90 6.86
C ASN A 772 9.54 6.01 8.39
N THR A 773 9.36 7.24 8.89
CA THR A 773 8.95 7.53 10.27
C THR A 773 7.43 7.83 10.33
N PRO A 774 6.83 7.92 11.54
CA PRO A 774 5.45 8.43 11.70
C PRO A 774 5.28 9.87 11.18
N THR A 775 6.35 10.65 11.15
CA THR A 775 6.35 12.02 10.61
C THR A 775 6.06 12.03 9.11
N GLN A 776 5.01 12.74 8.69
CA GLN A 776 4.79 13.05 7.27
C GLN A 776 5.68 14.22 6.86
N TYR A 777 6.38 14.08 5.73
CA TYR A 777 7.22 15.14 5.16
C TYR A 777 6.60 15.72 3.90
N GLU A 778 6.58 17.05 3.79
CA GLU A 778 6.46 17.74 2.51
C GLU A 778 7.82 17.75 1.80
N LEU A 779 7.79 17.63 0.47
CA LEU A 779 8.96 17.67 -0.40
C LEU A 779 8.93 18.94 -1.23
N ARG A 780 10.05 19.66 -1.28
CA ARG A 780 10.26 20.87 -2.07
C ARG A 780 11.41 20.69 -3.05
N PHE A 781 11.20 21.19 -4.26
CA PHE A 781 12.22 21.46 -5.25
C PHE A 781 12.31 22.96 -5.47
N ASP A 782 13.52 23.52 -5.39
CA ASP A 782 13.81 24.87 -5.87
C ASP A 782 14.70 24.76 -7.11
N LEU A 783 14.41 25.56 -8.13
CA LEU A 783 14.95 25.45 -9.49
C LEU A 783 15.40 26.84 -9.99
N GLY A 784 16.45 26.89 -10.81
CA GLY A 784 16.94 28.15 -11.38
C GLY A 784 17.53 28.05 -12.78
N VAL A 785 17.41 29.16 -13.50
CA VAL A 785 18.12 29.47 -14.75
C VAL A 785 18.50 30.95 -14.71
N GLY A 786 19.78 31.27 -14.64
CA GLY A 786 20.28 32.64 -14.53
C GLY A 786 19.72 33.33 -13.28
N SER A 787 18.97 34.42 -13.48
CA SER A 787 18.25 35.14 -12.42
C SER A 787 16.84 34.60 -12.13
N GLU A 788 16.26 33.76 -13.01
CA GLU A 788 14.93 33.22 -12.79
C GLU A 788 14.92 32.09 -11.76
N ARG A 789 13.89 32.04 -10.92
CA ARG A 789 13.68 30.98 -9.92
C ARG A 789 12.23 30.50 -9.95
N ALA A 790 12.05 29.19 -9.80
CA ALA A 790 10.75 28.56 -9.65
C ALA A 790 10.84 27.43 -8.62
N TYR A 791 9.68 27.00 -8.11
CA TYR A 791 9.64 25.92 -7.11
C TYR A 791 8.43 25.01 -7.30
N ALA A 792 8.57 23.78 -6.79
CA ALA A 792 7.51 22.77 -6.70
C ALA A 792 7.49 22.20 -5.29
N VAL A 793 6.32 22.06 -4.68
CA VAL A 793 6.12 21.44 -3.37
C VAL A 793 5.06 20.36 -3.47
N TYR A 794 5.26 19.26 -2.76
CA TYR A 794 4.31 18.15 -2.64
C TYR A 794 4.06 17.87 -1.16
N ASP A 795 2.80 17.73 -0.76
CA ASP A 795 2.39 17.61 0.66
C ASP A 795 2.70 16.24 1.32
N ASN A 796 3.23 15.29 0.56
CA ASN A 796 3.70 14.00 1.05
C ASN A 796 4.90 13.55 0.22
N PHE A 797 5.87 12.91 0.87
CA PHE A 797 6.98 12.22 0.21
C PHE A 797 7.51 11.09 1.09
N LYS A 798 7.48 9.87 0.54
CA LYS A 798 8.10 8.67 1.11
C LYS A 798 8.73 7.82 0.01
N ILE A 799 9.74 7.04 0.37
CA ILE A 799 10.27 5.99 -0.51
C ILE A 799 10.19 4.64 0.18
N ALA A 800 9.99 3.57 -0.59
CA ALA A 800 9.93 2.20 -0.07
C ALA A 800 11.34 1.66 0.30
N PRO A 801 11.48 0.56 1.05
CA PRO A 801 12.78 -0.03 1.34
C PRO A 801 13.49 -0.56 0.08
N VAL A 802 14.81 -0.82 0.18
CA VAL A 802 15.65 -1.37 -0.91
C VAL A 802 15.08 -2.64 -1.57
N LYS A 803 14.35 -3.49 -0.82
CA LYS A 803 13.64 -4.67 -1.35
C LYS A 803 12.60 -4.31 -2.43
N GLN A 804 11.97 -3.14 -2.31
CA GLN A 804 11.05 -2.56 -3.28
C GLN A 804 11.72 -1.47 -4.14
N LYS A 805 13.06 -1.50 -4.26
CA LYS A 805 13.85 -0.62 -5.14
C LYS A 805 13.58 0.87 -4.93
N PHE A 806 13.35 1.30 -3.69
CA PHE A 806 13.10 2.71 -3.34
C PHE A 806 11.92 3.36 -4.08
N LYS A 807 10.85 2.59 -4.29
CA LYS A 807 9.59 3.04 -4.92
C LYS A 807 9.05 4.34 -4.33
N LEU A 808 8.83 5.34 -5.20
CA LEU A 808 8.35 6.67 -4.85
C LEU A 808 6.88 6.67 -4.42
N THR A 809 6.58 7.38 -3.34
CA THR A 809 5.24 7.85 -2.96
C THR A 809 5.29 9.36 -2.80
N ILE A 810 4.48 10.09 -3.57
CA ILE A 810 4.40 11.55 -3.53
C ILE A 810 2.94 12.03 -3.37
N GLY A 811 2.76 13.22 -2.80
CA GLY A 811 1.45 13.85 -2.53
C GLY A 811 1.02 14.89 -3.57
N THR A 812 0.12 15.79 -3.15
CA THR A 812 -0.50 16.81 -4.01
C THR A 812 0.49 17.94 -4.34
N TYR A 813 0.59 18.27 -5.63
CA TYR A 813 1.42 19.37 -6.12
C TYR A 813 0.90 20.77 -5.76
N ARG A 814 1.81 21.68 -5.42
CA ARG A 814 1.63 23.15 -5.44
C ARG A 814 2.94 23.85 -5.82
N GLY A 815 2.89 25.00 -6.49
CA GLY A 815 4.10 25.80 -6.77
C GLY A 815 4.01 26.63 -8.05
N THR A 816 5.19 27.04 -8.56
CA THR A 816 5.32 27.85 -9.78
C THR A 816 6.03 27.13 -10.93
N ALA A 817 6.68 25.98 -10.68
CA ALA A 817 7.43 25.23 -11.69
C ALA A 817 6.61 24.22 -12.52
N GLY A 818 5.29 24.11 -12.28
CA GLY A 818 4.46 23.00 -12.76
C GLY A 818 4.80 21.63 -12.12
N ASP A 819 3.90 20.67 -12.28
CA ASP A 819 4.03 19.31 -11.71
C ASP A 819 4.78 18.37 -12.67
N ALA A 820 5.95 17.90 -12.24
CA ALA A 820 6.76 16.93 -12.98
C ALA A 820 6.89 15.57 -12.25
N MET A 821 6.36 15.43 -11.02
CA MET A 821 6.63 14.27 -10.17
C MET A 821 5.42 13.36 -9.95
N THR A 822 4.19 13.86 -10.05
CA THR A 822 2.99 13.00 -9.97
C THR A 822 2.98 11.95 -11.09
N TYR A 823 3.55 12.29 -12.27
CA TYR A 823 3.79 11.35 -13.36
C TYR A 823 4.64 10.13 -12.95
N HIS A 824 5.58 10.32 -12.02
CA HIS A 824 6.51 9.32 -11.49
C HIS A 824 5.97 8.54 -10.27
N GLN A 825 4.71 8.77 -9.89
CA GLN A 825 4.10 8.09 -8.74
C GLN A 825 4.22 6.57 -8.83
N GLY A 826 4.64 5.95 -7.72
CA GLY A 826 4.77 4.51 -7.60
C GLY A 826 5.89 3.89 -8.45
N ARG A 827 6.85 4.65 -8.99
CA ARG A 827 8.00 4.11 -9.73
C ARG A 827 9.19 3.80 -8.81
N PRO A 828 9.92 2.70 -9.03
CA PRO A 828 11.19 2.43 -8.37
C PRO A 828 12.29 3.38 -8.87
N TRP A 829 13.40 3.44 -8.13
CA TRP A 829 14.59 4.19 -8.56
C TRP A 829 15.35 3.43 -9.66
N THR A 830 15.87 4.13 -10.66
CA THR A 830 16.64 3.55 -11.76
C THR A 830 18.01 4.22 -11.89
N THR A 831 19.07 3.41 -12.02
CA THR A 831 20.44 3.86 -12.27
C THR A 831 21.01 3.22 -13.55
N VAL A 832 22.15 3.74 -14.01
CA VAL A 832 22.85 3.28 -15.22
C VAL A 832 23.26 1.79 -15.21
N ASP A 833 23.25 1.16 -14.04
CA ASP A 833 23.62 -0.23 -13.76
C ASP A 833 22.51 -1.05 -13.06
N SER A 834 21.32 -0.46 -12.87
CA SER A 834 20.16 -1.10 -12.27
C SER A 834 18.90 -0.49 -12.90
N ASP A 835 18.46 -1.11 -13.98
CA ASP A 835 17.23 -0.73 -14.68
C ASP A 835 16.01 -1.23 -13.92
N ASN A 836 15.13 -0.32 -13.51
CA ASN A 836 13.86 -0.65 -12.86
C ASN A 836 12.70 0.16 -13.47
N ASP A 837 12.91 0.91 -14.56
CA ASP A 837 11.85 1.71 -15.17
C ASP A 837 10.95 0.87 -16.10
N ILE A 838 9.97 1.50 -16.77
CA ILE A 838 9.02 0.77 -17.65
C ILE A 838 9.23 1.08 -19.14
N ALA A 839 10.31 1.77 -19.51
CA ALA A 839 10.64 2.01 -20.90
C ALA A 839 11.27 0.77 -21.54
N LEU A 840 11.40 0.80 -22.87
CA LEU A 840 12.03 -0.27 -23.66
C LEU A 840 13.55 -0.38 -23.47
N GLY A 841 14.16 0.55 -22.73
CA GLY A 841 15.57 0.50 -22.33
C GLY A 841 15.91 1.61 -21.34
N ASN A 842 16.93 1.34 -20.52
CA ASN A 842 17.34 2.13 -19.35
C ASN A 842 17.33 3.65 -19.57
N CYS A 843 16.37 4.33 -18.95
CA CYS A 843 16.26 5.78 -19.03
C CYS A 843 17.40 6.51 -18.32
N ALA A 844 18.00 5.95 -17.26
CA ALA A 844 19.14 6.56 -16.58
C ALA A 844 20.41 6.58 -17.43
N LEU A 845 20.62 5.55 -18.24
CA LEU A 845 21.70 5.49 -19.22
C LEU A 845 21.47 6.50 -20.36
N THR A 846 20.23 6.55 -20.86
CA THR A 846 19.80 7.44 -21.95
C THR A 846 19.86 8.92 -21.55
N HIS A 847 19.42 9.27 -20.34
CA HIS A 847 19.30 10.64 -19.85
C HIS A 847 20.42 11.08 -18.90
N ARG A 848 21.45 10.24 -18.72
CA ARG A 848 22.69 10.57 -17.98
C ARG A 848 22.47 11.01 -16.53
N GLY A 849 21.44 10.48 -15.87
CA GLY A 849 21.08 10.77 -14.49
C GLY A 849 20.15 9.70 -13.93
N ALA A 850 20.22 9.41 -12.63
CA ALA A 850 19.32 8.45 -11.98
C ALA A 850 18.05 9.13 -11.47
N TRP A 851 16.89 8.47 -11.57
CA TRP A 851 15.60 9.01 -11.10
C TRP A 851 14.55 7.91 -10.92
N TRP A 852 13.36 8.29 -10.45
CA TRP A 852 12.15 7.44 -10.40
C TRP A 852 11.43 7.37 -11.75
N TYR A 853 12.12 6.96 -12.82
CA TYR A 853 11.58 7.03 -14.18
C TYR A 853 10.33 6.17 -14.40
N LYS A 854 9.44 6.65 -15.27
CA LYS A 854 8.28 5.89 -15.79
C LYS A 854 8.56 5.45 -17.22
N ASN A 855 7.95 6.09 -18.21
CA ASN A 855 8.43 6.05 -19.59
C ASN A 855 9.42 7.21 -19.74
N CYS A 856 10.64 7.00 -19.26
CA CYS A 856 11.62 8.04 -18.97
C CYS A 856 11.04 9.21 -18.13
N HIS A 857 11.14 10.47 -18.55
CA HIS A 857 11.08 11.61 -17.62
C HIS A 857 10.26 12.85 -18.00
N LEU A 858 9.71 13.50 -16.98
CA LEU A 858 9.33 14.93 -16.96
C LEU A 858 10.28 15.78 -16.09
N ALA A 859 11.17 15.14 -15.31
CA ALA A 859 12.19 15.79 -14.51
C ALA A 859 13.45 14.91 -14.47
N ASN A 860 14.62 15.53 -14.59
CA ASN A 860 15.92 14.86 -14.53
C ASN A 860 16.92 15.75 -13.78
N LEU A 861 16.68 15.98 -12.48
CA LEU A 861 17.54 16.85 -11.66
C LEU A 861 18.96 16.27 -11.45
N ASN A 862 19.14 14.98 -11.75
CA ASN A 862 20.41 14.27 -11.71
C ASN A 862 21.09 14.16 -13.09
N GLY A 863 20.55 14.80 -14.13
CA GLY A 863 21.10 14.79 -15.50
C GLY A 863 22.47 15.45 -15.63
N LYS A 864 23.05 15.42 -16.83
CA LYS A 864 24.39 15.99 -17.06
C LYS A 864 24.34 17.52 -17.04
N TRP A 865 25.16 18.15 -16.19
CA TRP A 865 25.17 19.60 -16.03
C TRP A 865 25.51 20.32 -17.33
N GLY A 866 24.76 21.39 -17.63
CA GLY A 866 24.96 22.23 -18.81
C GLY A 866 24.71 21.56 -20.17
N ASP A 867 24.27 20.29 -20.20
CA ASP A 867 23.95 19.61 -21.46
C ASP A 867 22.57 20.08 -21.97
N THR A 868 22.51 20.56 -23.21
CA THR A 868 21.28 21.07 -23.85
C THR A 868 20.74 20.13 -24.94
N ARG A 869 21.38 18.97 -25.13
CA ARG A 869 20.85 17.93 -26.02
C ARG A 869 19.60 17.33 -25.39
N HIS A 870 18.67 16.89 -26.23
CA HIS A 870 17.32 16.49 -25.84
C HIS A 870 17.31 15.57 -24.61
N SER A 871 16.74 16.07 -23.51
CA SER A 871 16.50 15.32 -22.27
C SER A 871 17.77 14.81 -21.55
N LEU A 872 18.97 15.29 -21.90
CA LEU A 872 20.25 14.91 -21.28
C LEU A 872 20.70 15.84 -20.14
N GLY A 873 20.17 17.07 -20.14
CA GLY A 873 20.46 18.10 -19.15
C GLY A 873 19.79 17.92 -17.80
N VAL A 874 20.17 18.77 -16.85
CA VAL A 874 19.37 18.99 -15.62
C VAL A 874 18.08 19.69 -16.03
N ASN A 875 16.92 19.02 -16.00
CA ASN A 875 15.71 19.63 -16.55
C ASN A 875 14.44 19.35 -15.72
N TRP A 876 13.47 20.25 -15.89
CA TRP A 876 12.12 20.20 -15.32
C TRP A 876 11.15 20.65 -16.41
N GLU A 877 10.50 19.68 -17.05
CA GLU A 877 9.73 19.87 -18.29
C GLU A 877 8.67 20.97 -18.19
N PRO A 878 7.79 20.98 -17.15
CA PRO A 878 6.67 21.92 -17.12
C PRO A 878 7.06 23.40 -16.94
N TRP A 879 8.34 23.67 -16.62
CA TRP A 879 8.85 25.03 -16.46
C TRP A 879 9.68 25.50 -17.65
N LYS A 880 10.67 24.71 -18.08
CA LYS A 880 11.68 25.10 -19.09
C LYS A 880 11.88 24.07 -20.21
N GLY A 881 11.05 23.03 -20.26
CA GLY A 881 11.15 21.95 -21.24
C GLY A 881 12.40 21.07 -21.09
N HIS A 882 12.61 20.19 -22.07
CA HIS A 882 13.69 19.19 -22.06
C HIS A 882 14.99 19.61 -22.80
N LEU A 883 15.02 20.78 -23.42
CA LEU A 883 16.15 21.27 -24.23
C LEU A 883 17.07 22.24 -23.47
N MET A 884 16.69 22.66 -22.27
CA MET A 884 17.49 23.56 -21.43
C MET A 884 17.99 22.84 -20.17
N SER A 885 19.26 23.03 -19.85
CA SER A 885 19.82 22.67 -18.54
C SER A 885 19.56 23.80 -17.54
N LEU A 886 19.07 23.45 -16.36
CA LEU A 886 19.01 24.30 -15.18
C LEU A 886 20.43 24.52 -14.62
N ASP A 887 20.68 25.72 -14.09
CA ASP A 887 21.96 26.08 -13.44
C ASP A 887 21.86 26.16 -11.90
N PHE A 888 20.70 25.83 -11.36
CA PHE A 888 20.46 25.63 -9.93
C PHE A 888 19.35 24.60 -9.71
N THR A 889 19.58 23.65 -8.80
CA THR A 889 18.52 22.80 -8.28
C THR A 889 18.81 22.31 -6.86
N GLU A 890 17.79 22.35 -6.01
CA GLU A 890 17.77 21.66 -4.71
C GLU A 890 16.52 20.81 -4.57
N MET A 891 16.66 19.67 -3.89
CA MET A 891 15.58 18.80 -3.43
C MET A 891 15.68 18.70 -1.90
N LYS A 892 14.62 19.07 -1.17
CA LYS A 892 14.64 19.18 0.29
C LYS A 892 13.29 18.84 0.92
N ILE A 893 13.30 18.34 2.16
CA ILE A 893 12.10 17.87 2.88
C ILE A 893 11.91 18.59 4.20
N ARG A 894 10.67 18.70 4.67
CA ARG A 894 10.31 19.28 5.97
C ARG A 894 9.07 18.59 6.53
N PRO A 895 8.93 18.39 7.86
CA PRO A 895 7.69 17.87 8.44
C PRO A 895 6.48 18.73 8.07
N VAL A 896 5.37 18.11 7.65
CA VAL A 896 4.14 18.81 7.30
C VAL A 896 3.60 19.57 8.52
N GLY A 897 3.17 20.81 8.32
CA GLY A 897 2.63 21.66 9.39
C GLY A 897 3.66 22.21 10.38
N ALA A 898 4.97 21.95 10.19
CA ALA A 898 6.05 22.38 11.08
C ALA A 898 6.03 23.86 11.52
N LEU A 899 5.61 24.76 10.63
CA LEU A 899 5.55 26.20 10.84
C LEU A 899 4.16 26.72 11.23
N SER A 900 3.17 25.82 11.37
CA SER A 900 1.81 26.16 11.82
C SER A 900 1.79 26.43 13.33
N SER A 901 2.40 27.54 13.73
CA SER A 901 2.12 28.14 15.03
C SER A 901 0.65 28.59 15.07
N ARG A 902 -0.04 28.28 16.17
CA ARG A 902 -1.47 28.54 16.38
C ARG A 902 -1.86 29.97 16.00
N LYS A 903 -2.40 30.17 14.80
CA LYS A 903 -3.45 31.20 14.60
C LYS A 903 -4.70 30.71 15.32
N ARG A 904 -4.74 30.91 16.64
CA ARG A 904 -6.00 31.01 17.38
C ARG A 904 -6.81 32.08 16.65
N ARG A 905 -7.80 31.68 15.86
CA ARG A 905 -8.89 32.57 15.49
C ARG A 905 -9.63 32.87 16.78
N SER A 906 -9.33 34.03 17.37
CA SER A 906 -10.19 34.62 18.39
C SER A 906 -11.62 34.61 17.87
N PRO A 907 -12.61 34.05 18.59
CA PRO A 907 -13.99 34.20 18.21
C PRO A 907 -14.35 35.68 18.32
N LEU A 908 -14.43 36.37 17.19
CA LEU A 908 -15.05 37.69 17.15
C LEU A 908 -16.52 37.52 17.57
N PRO A 909 -17.04 38.34 18.51
CA PRO A 909 -18.44 38.23 18.93
C PRO A 909 -19.35 38.43 17.72
N ARG A 910 -20.21 37.45 17.46
CA ARG A 910 -21.16 37.51 16.35
C ARG A 910 -22.34 38.41 16.75
N GLU A 911 -22.21 39.72 16.53
CA GLU A 911 -23.32 40.66 16.69
C GLU A 911 -24.49 40.23 15.80
N LYS A 912 -25.60 39.85 16.45
CA LYS A 912 -26.87 39.55 15.76
C LYS A 912 -27.56 40.87 15.39
N SER A 913 -27.17 41.46 14.26
CA SER A 913 -28.02 42.45 13.60
C SER A 913 -29.28 41.77 13.06
N ARG A 914 -30.40 41.94 13.78
CA ARG A 914 -31.74 41.72 13.22
C ARG A 914 -32.08 42.91 12.34
N ASN A 915 -32.22 42.70 11.03
CA ASN A 915 -32.97 43.60 10.16
C ASN A 915 -34.11 42.85 9.49
N THR A 916 -35.33 43.23 9.88
CA THR A 916 -36.60 42.77 9.31
C THR A 916 -37.03 43.68 8.16
N ASN A 917 -37.59 43.08 7.10
CA ASN A 917 -38.39 43.72 6.04
C ASN A 917 -37.61 44.68 5.09
N LEU A 918 -38.02 44.94 3.85
CA LEU A 918 -39.27 44.73 3.11
C LEU A 918 -39.00 44.32 1.63
N GLN A 919 -39.96 43.59 1.02
CA GLN A 919 -40.46 43.68 -0.38
C GLN A 919 -39.46 43.95 -1.55
N LYS A 920 -39.52 43.23 -2.69
CA LYS A 920 -40.70 43.17 -3.59
C LYS A 920 -40.47 42.20 -4.79
N LYS A 921 -41.59 41.63 -5.28
CA LYS A 921 -41.75 40.73 -6.45
C LYS A 921 -41.20 39.31 -6.27
#